data_AF-A0A847HGN6-F1
#
_entry.id   AF-A0A847HGN6-F1
#
_cell.length_a   1.000
_cell.length_b   1.000
_cell.length_c   1.000
_cell.angle_alpha   90.00
_cell.angle_beta   90.00
_cell.angle_gamma   90.00
#
_symmetry.space_group_name_H-M   'P 1'
#
loop_
_entity.id
_entity.type
_entity.pdbx_description
1 polymer ?
#
loop_
_entity_poly.entity_id
_entity_poly.type
_entity_poly.pdbx_seq_one_letter_code
_entity_poly.pdbx_strand_id
1 'polypeptide(L)'
;MKKLLLNCLLCCFITCLLTLTPAIGAEGLQAVIKTTTGNTITVTSIAPDGRIEFTPEGGKKVQILFKDITSIESNSETRESTVTTHDGKVHKMMRANIFVGYSAYMSFTGTDQNGEDANGTITGSDIVSMVFSKAAAAPAQPEPQATGSDEAEPAQAVSMPTADPTARPKVPSKRLPTGNLDYCYEQVNEFNKQIDGFIDKYNRFKAEEKLYEPCKARGGVESFNLLAIQIEVQLLLSDMIGYYYSALLDGWETTDPDVTPLHAGIGNAIKKAAQVEYWTCANPAEKLDAARPDFFKNWDKIRLLAFEAMIQTTKMNNAQQGQELMETAKSRVASAEKYFADEGAQPHPALLRLKAEVERLEGECKAGFATAGNAKDAAYAAWEALRTEKQRLNDVMYKIENGQIHPNNFASFIEELEKFEKTDSAVMKEKVEMLGKTCGNDTGNLEVAMEKLLGKNPSGWDWSAEVKYFDKILKAIPTLRKTIGEDIAADAKQQLGFMSSFAEAIRAQKFAELKDYVKLGLRYDPHNTDLIDLTSKVEESAAGDAAAIEKQIAERQWPGDHKGFSGPGTPAELNQAALDYFNSTCKPTEKALKACIVESDWYCFKRNIFGQPIQWALTFWVAVDVEGETSDDIVYAWSISFLTEENVGVEKAPPFKWAAFNFKQKMKRANVPGLK
;
A
#
# COMPACT_ATOMS: atom_id res chain seq x y z
N MET A 1 12.55 -7.33 -14.44
CA MET A 1 13.17 -6.57 -13.33
C MET A 1 13.50 -7.49 -12.15
N LYS A 2 14.43 -8.42 -12.35
CA LYS A 2 14.99 -9.31 -11.34
C LYS A 2 16.50 -9.33 -11.58
N LYS A 3 17.22 -8.37 -10.97
CA LYS A 3 18.70 -8.28 -10.89
C LYS A 3 19.05 -6.89 -10.34
N LEU A 4 18.77 -6.64 -9.05
CA LEU A 4 19.42 -5.50 -8.37
C LEU A 4 19.50 -5.61 -6.83
N LEU A 5 19.05 -6.71 -6.22
CA LEU A 5 19.08 -6.90 -4.76
C LEU A 5 20.08 -7.98 -4.28
N LEU A 6 20.85 -8.57 -5.18
CA LEU A 6 21.83 -9.63 -4.84
C LEU A 6 23.27 -9.11 -4.65
N ASN A 7 23.53 -7.81 -4.84
CA ASN A 7 24.88 -7.23 -4.78
C ASN A 7 25.20 -6.41 -3.51
N CYS A 8 24.29 -6.32 -2.53
CA CYS A 8 24.58 -5.64 -1.25
C CYS A 8 24.74 -6.60 -0.05
N LEU A 9 24.41 -7.88 -0.19
CA LEU A 9 24.56 -8.87 0.89
C LEU A 9 25.80 -9.78 0.75
N LEU A 10 26.53 -9.71 -0.37
CA LEU A 10 27.69 -10.59 -0.64
C LEU A 10 29.06 -9.93 -0.39
N CYS A 11 29.11 -8.63 -0.07
CA CYS A 11 30.37 -7.91 0.23
C CYS A 11 30.73 -7.83 1.72
N CYS A 12 29.88 -8.32 2.62
CA CYS A 12 30.15 -8.28 4.08
C CYS A 12 30.48 -9.66 4.70
N PHE A 13 30.59 -10.73 3.89
CA PHE A 13 30.75 -12.09 4.41
C PHE A 13 32.02 -12.83 3.96
N ILE A 14 32.98 -12.16 3.31
CA ILE A 14 34.29 -12.75 2.93
C ILE A 14 35.45 -11.89 3.49
N THR A 15 35.34 -11.44 4.74
CA THR A 15 36.44 -10.72 5.42
C THR A 15 36.59 -11.01 6.92
N CYS A 16 35.97 -12.06 7.45
CA CYS A 16 36.08 -12.44 8.88
C CYS A 16 36.54 -13.89 9.09
N LEU A 17 37.34 -14.44 8.18
CA LEU A 17 38.02 -15.72 8.37
C LEU A 17 39.46 -15.58 7.88
N LEU A 18 40.29 -14.94 8.70
CA LEU A 18 41.74 -15.14 8.75
C LEU A 18 42.25 -14.47 10.04
N THR A 19 43.18 -15.15 10.71
CA THR A 19 43.94 -14.75 11.92
C THR A 19 43.25 -14.89 13.29
N LEU A 20 43.05 -16.13 13.74
CA LEU A 20 43.26 -16.49 15.14
C LEU A 20 44.45 -17.46 15.21
N THR A 21 45.65 -16.89 15.26
CA THR A 21 46.82 -17.56 15.82
C THR A 21 47.00 -17.03 17.25
N PRO A 22 47.25 -17.89 18.25
CA PRO A 22 47.64 -17.42 19.57
C PRO A 22 48.96 -16.66 19.44
N ALA A 23 49.01 -15.42 19.92
CA ALA A 23 50.22 -14.63 20.02
C ALA A 23 51.17 -15.26 21.05
N ILE A 24 51.88 -16.31 20.62
CA ILE A 24 53.02 -16.87 21.33
C ILE A 24 54.24 -16.06 20.87
N GLY A 25 54.69 -15.13 21.71
CA GLY A 25 56.06 -14.60 21.71
C GLY A 25 56.41 -13.52 20.69
N ALA A 26 55.58 -12.48 20.50
CA ALA A 26 56.10 -11.24 19.93
C ALA A 26 56.67 -10.39 21.09
N GLU A 27 57.98 -10.18 21.12
CA GLU A 27 58.61 -9.23 22.04
C GLU A 27 57.93 -7.86 21.88
N GLY A 28 57.34 -7.36 22.96
CA GLY A 28 56.71 -6.03 22.96
C GLY A 28 57.74 -4.96 22.63
N LEU A 29 57.34 -3.95 21.86
CA LEU A 29 58.22 -2.82 21.58
C LEU A 29 58.43 -2.01 22.86
N GLN A 30 59.67 -1.62 23.13
CA GLN A 30 60.02 -0.72 24.22
C GLN A 30 60.15 0.70 23.70
N ALA A 31 59.78 1.66 24.52
CA ALA A 31 59.91 3.07 24.17
C ALA A 31 60.10 3.94 25.40
N VAL A 32 60.62 5.15 25.21
CA VAL A 32 60.56 6.22 26.21
C VAL A 32 59.62 7.30 25.69
N ILE A 33 58.53 7.55 26.41
CA ILE A 33 57.52 8.56 26.09
C ILE A 33 57.73 9.77 26.99
N LYS A 34 57.77 10.97 26.42
CA LYS A 34 57.57 12.22 27.15
C LYS A 34 56.19 12.75 26.86
N THR A 35 55.41 13.03 27.90
CA THR A 35 54.04 13.51 27.77
C THR A 35 53.97 15.03 27.70
N THR A 36 52.84 15.58 27.23
CA THR A 36 52.55 17.03 27.25
C THR A 36 52.48 17.62 28.66
N THR A 37 52.26 16.78 29.68
CA THR A 37 52.32 17.16 31.09
C THR A 37 53.75 17.19 31.66
N GLY A 38 54.76 16.88 30.85
CA GLY A 38 56.17 16.87 31.26
C GLY A 38 56.65 15.57 31.91
N ASN A 39 55.82 14.53 31.97
CA ASN A 39 56.20 13.25 32.56
C ASN A 39 57.02 12.43 31.55
N THR A 40 58.00 11.68 32.06
CA THR A 40 58.71 10.66 31.26
C THR A 40 58.24 9.27 31.68
N ILE A 41 57.89 8.44 30.70
CA ILE A 41 57.42 7.06 30.89
C ILE A 41 58.37 6.12 30.13
N THR A 42 58.97 5.19 30.84
CA THR A 42 59.75 4.09 30.28
C THR A 42 58.83 2.90 30.03
N VAL A 43 58.46 2.71 28.77
CA VAL A 43 57.55 1.68 28.31
C VAL A 43 58.31 0.37 28.08
N THR A 44 57.88 -0.67 28.78
CA THR A 44 58.44 -2.02 28.75
C THR A 44 57.75 -2.93 27.74
N SER A 45 56.50 -2.62 27.35
CA SER A 45 55.79 -3.34 26.29
C SER A 45 54.70 -2.48 25.63
N ILE A 46 54.69 -2.49 24.30
CA ILE A 46 53.62 -1.95 23.43
C ILE A 46 53.30 -2.99 22.37
N ALA A 47 52.02 -3.06 21.99
CA ALA A 47 51.59 -3.95 20.93
C ALA A 47 52.33 -3.64 19.60
N PRO A 48 52.92 -4.65 18.95
CA PRO A 48 53.78 -4.47 17.78
C PRO A 48 53.00 -4.08 16.50
N ASP A 49 51.68 -4.19 16.51
CA ASP A 49 50.78 -3.77 15.43
C ASP A 49 50.40 -2.28 15.50
N GLY A 50 50.93 -1.55 16.49
CA GLY A 50 50.77 -0.12 16.60
C GLY A 50 51.29 0.60 15.35
N ARG A 51 50.61 1.70 14.98
CA ARG A 51 50.88 2.44 13.74
C ARG A 51 50.54 3.91 13.88
N ILE A 52 51.18 4.71 13.04
CA ILE A 52 50.81 6.10 12.81
C ILE A 52 50.16 6.20 11.44
N GLU A 53 49.01 6.85 11.39
CA GLU A 53 48.31 7.13 10.16
C GLU A 53 48.19 8.63 9.93
N PHE A 54 48.47 9.07 8.71
CA PHE A 54 48.26 10.45 8.29
C PHE A 54 47.85 10.51 6.81
N THR A 55 47.15 11.58 6.43
CA THR A 55 46.79 11.83 5.03
C THR A 55 47.43 13.15 4.61
N PRO A 56 48.46 13.15 3.75
CA PRO A 56 49.03 14.38 3.23
C PRO A 56 48.00 15.14 2.39
N GLU A 57 48.13 16.46 2.32
CA GLU A 57 47.21 17.32 1.56
C GLU A 57 47.18 16.89 0.08
N GLY A 58 45.98 16.53 -0.41
CA GLY A 58 45.79 15.99 -1.77
C GLY A 58 46.26 14.54 -1.99
N GLY A 59 46.72 13.84 -0.95
CA GLY A 59 47.29 12.49 -1.03
C GLY A 59 46.41 11.36 -0.50
N LYS A 60 46.90 10.12 -0.63
CA LYS A 60 46.30 8.93 0.00
C LYS A 60 46.83 8.77 1.41
N LYS A 61 46.02 8.15 2.28
CA LYS A 61 46.39 7.78 3.65
C LYS A 61 47.70 6.96 3.65
N VAL A 62 48.67 7.41 4.43
CA VAL A 62 49.96 6.76 4.67
C VAL A 62 49.93 6.15 6.07
N GLN A 63 50.50 4.96 6.19
CA GLN A 63 50.59 4.20 7.44
C GLN A 63 52.07 3.84 7.69
N ILE A 64 52.56 4.12 8.90
CA ILE A 64 53.90 3.73 9.36
C ILE A 64 53.73 2.89 10.62
N LEU A 65 54.23 1.65 10.64
CA LEU A 65 54.12 0.77 11.79
C LEU A 65 55.17 1.13 12.85
N PHE A 66 54.85 0.98 14.14
CA PHE A 66 55.75 1.27 15.24
C PHE A 66 57.07 0.52 15.16
N LYS A 67 57.04 -0.74 14.70
CA LYS A 67 58.25 -1.55 14.49
C LYS A 67 59.23 -0.96 13.47
N ASP A 68 58.78 0.01 12.66
CA ASP A 68 59.57 0.68 11.63
C ASP A 68 59.99 2.09 12.08
N ILE A 69 59.59 2.53 13.28
CA ILE A 69 59.80 3.89 13.81
C ILE A 69 60.95 3.89 14.82
N THR A 70 61.89 4.80 14.65
CA THR A 70 62.94 5.11 15.63
C THR A 70 62.45 6.14 16.64
N SER A 71 61.81 7.22 16.18
CA SER A 71 61.28 8.25 17.07
C SER A 71 60.08 8.99 16.49
N ILE A 72 59.29 9.56 17.39
CA ILE A 72 58.19 10.49 17.12
C ILE A 72 58.47 11.73 17.96
N GLU A 73 58.39 12.91 17.36
CA GLU A 73 58.42 14.19 18.07
C GLU A 73 57.19 14.99 17.65
N SER A 74 56.37 15.43 18.59
CA SER A 74 55.18 16.22 18.30
C SER A 74 55.30 17.59 18.93
N ASN A 75 54.99 18.61 18.13
CA ASN A 75 54.79 19.96 18.62
C ASN A 75 53.31 20.14 18.96
N SER A 76 53.01 20.31 20.25
CA SER A 76 51.63 20.45 20.74
C SER A 76 50.97 21.77 20.31
N GLU A 77 51.75 22.82 20.04
CA GLU A 77 51.25 24.12 19.58
C GLU A 77 50.83 24.07 18.11
N THR A 78 51.65 23.47 17.24
CA THR A 78 51.40 23.42 15.80
C THR A 78 50.65 22.15 15.36
N ARG A 79 50.58 21.13 16.21
CA ARG A 79 50.10 19.77 15.91
C ARG A 79 50.87 19.10 14.76
N GLU A 80 52.11 19.50 14.56
CA GLU A 80 53.05 18.87 13.64
C GLU A 80 53.80 17.76 14.36
N SER A 81 53.79 16.56 13.79
CA SER A 81 54.59 15.42 14.25
C SER A 81 55.70 15.13 13.23
N THR A 82 56.91 14.89 13.73
CA THR A 82 58.06 14.41 12.98
C THR A 82 58.31 12.95 13.37
N VAL A 83 58.19 12.04 12.40
CA VAL A 83 58.40 10.61 12.58
C VAL A 83 59.68 10.22 11.86
N THR A 84 60.65 9.69 12.60
CA THR A 84 61.90 9.16 12.04
C THR A 84 61.83 7.64 12.04
N THR A 85 61.98 7.03 10.88
CA THR A 85 61.95 5.56 10.72
C THR A 85 63.33 4.93 10.86
N HIS A 86 63.40 3.61 11.01
CA HIS A 86 64.68 2.89 11.16
C HIS A 86 65.58 2.95 9.92
N ASP A 87 65.03 3.21 8.73
CA ASP A 87 65.81 3.43 7.50
C ASP A 87 66.34 4.88 7.36
N GLY A 88 66.10 5.72 8.37
CA GLY A 88 66.52 7.11 8.42
C GLY A 88 65.59 8.09 7.71
N LYS A 89 64.46 7.65 7.13
CA LYS A 89 63.49 8.58 6.55
C LYS A 89 62.76 9.36 7.62
N VAL A 90 62.67 10.67 7.41
CA VAL A 90 61.96 11.63 8.25
C VAL A 90 60.65 12.02 7.57
N HIS A 91 59.54 11.82 8.27
CA HIS A 91 58.20 12.19 7.83
C HIS A 91 57.64 13.29 8.71
N LYS A 92 57.43 14.48 8.13
CA LYS A 92 56.69 15.56 8.77
C LYS A 92 55.22 15.46 8.41
N MET A 93 54.34 15.52 9.41
CA MET A 93 52.92 15.31 9.23
C MET A 93 52.10 16.19 10.16
N MET A 94 51.04 16.78 9.62
CA MET A 94 50.05 17.53 10.39
C MET A 94 48.93 16.58 10.82
N ARG A 95 48.58 16.57 12.12
CA ARG A 95 47.49 15.74 12.68
C ARG A 95 47.67 14.23 12.47
N ALA A 96 48.83 13.70 12.89
CA ALA A 96 49.04 12.27 12.96
C ALA A 96 48.08 11.62 13.98
N ASN A 97 47.44 10.52 13.60
CA ASN A 97 46.70 9.69 14.55
C ASN A 97 47.49 8.43 14.87
N ILE A 98 47.60 8.11 16.15
CA ILE A 98 48.26 6.91 16.63
C ILE A 98 47.21 5.84 16.87
N PHE A 99 47.41 4.66 16.33
CA PHE A 99 46.50 3.53 16.45
C PHE A 99 47.20 2.28 16.98
N VAL A 100 46.50 1.52 17.82
CA VAL A 100 46.81 0.12 18.14
C VAL A 100 45.56 -0.70 17.87
N GLY A 101 45.62 -1.68 16.96
CA GLY A 101 44.42 -2.33 16.42
C GLY A 101 43.43 -1.34 15.79
N TYR A 102 42.18 -1.30 16.28
CA TYR A 102 41.14 -0.34 15.88
C TYR A 102 40.98 0.85 16.83
N SER A 103 41.82 0.92 17.88
CA SER A 103 41.76 1.97 18.90
C SER A 103 42.63 3.16 18.51
N ALA A 104 42.13 4.38 18.72
CA ALA A 104 42.92 5.63 18.63
C ALA A 104 43.73 5.91 19.92
N TYR A 105 43.81 4.92 20.81
CA TYR A 105 44.57 4.94 22.04
C TYR A 105 45.63 3.83 21.98
N MET A 106 46.84 4.15 22.41
CA MET A 106 47.93 3.19 22.56
C MET A 106 47.95 2.67 23.99
N SER A 107 47.63 1.39 24.19
CA SER A 107 47.87 0.70 25.47
C SER A 107 49.35 0.36 25.62
N PHE A 108 49.88 0.52 26.82
CA PHE A 108 51.27 0.21 27.13
C PHE A 108 51.45 -0.28 28.57
N THR A 109 52.55 -1.00 28.81
CA THR A 109 53.06 -1.27 30.16
C THR A 109 54.38 -0.56 30.38
N GLY A 110 54.61 0.05 31.54
CA GLY A 110 55.83 0.82 31.76
C GLY A 110 55.94 1.40 33.16
N THR A 111 57.02 2.13 33.41
CA THR A 111 57.22 2.87 34.66
C THR A 111 57.37 4.36 34.40
N ASP A 112 56.96 5.19 35.34
CA ASP A 112 57.21 6.63 35.29
C ASP A 112 58.69 6.97 35.59
N GLN A 113 58.99 8.27 35.64
CA GLN A 113 60.33 8.79 35.95
C GLN A 113 60.83 8.49 37.38
N ASN A 114 59.94 8.05 38.27
CA ASN A 114 60.27 7.63 39.64
C ASN A 114 60.42 6.10 39.75
N GLY A 115 60.16 5.36 38.66
CA GLY A 115 60.17 3.90 38.65
C GLY A 115 58.87 3.27 39.12
N GLU A 116 57.79 4.04 39.27
CA GLU A 116 56.47 3.54 39.67
C GLU A 116 55.70 3.02 38.47
N ASP A 117 54.80 2.06 38.69
CA ASP A 117 53.99 1.44 37.64
C ASP A 117 53.10 2.48 36.93
N ALA A 118 53.22 2.56 35.62
CA ALA A 118 52.57 3.56 34.77
C ALA A 118 51.75 2.92 33.63
N ASN A 119 51.37 1.65 33.76
CA ASN A 119 50.53 0.95 32.78
C ASN A 119 49.26 1.77 32.46
N GLY A 120 48.91 1.87 31.19
CA GLY A 120 47.73 2.64 30.80
C GLY A 120 47.57 2.81 29.30
N THR A 121 46.73 3.78 28.93
CA THR A 121 46.52 4.17 27.53
C THR A 121 46.90 5.63 27.32
N ILE A 122 47.51 5.93 26.18
CA ILE A 122 47.88 7.31 25.80
C ILE A 122 47.41 7.63 24.38
N THR A 123 47.02 8.88 24.13
CA THR A 123 46.67 9.35 22.79
C THR A 123 47.86 10.06 22.12
N GLY A 124 47.84 10.17 20.79
CA GLY A 124 48.87 10.90 20.07
C GLY A 124 48.99 12.38 20.46
N SER A 125 47.92 13.01 20.94
CA SER A 125 47.94 14.40 21.44
C SER A 125 48.66 14.56 22.77
N ASP A 126 48.85 13.48 23.53
CA ASP A 126 49.49 13.51 24.84
C ASP A 126 51.00 13.27 24.75
N ILE A 127 51.53 12.94 23.57
CA ILE A 127 52.95 12.60 23.35
C ILE A 127 53.69 13.82 22.82
N VAL A 128 54.70 14.29 23.56
CA VAL A 128 55.70 15.28 23.11
C VAL A 128 56.81 14.59 22.33
N SER A 129 57.31 13.47 22.84
CA SER A 129 58.27 12.64 22.12
C SER A 129 58.13 11.18 22.51
N MET A 130 58.39 10.28 21.57
CA MET A 130 58.45 8.85 21.82
C MET A 130 59.67 8.29 21.09
N VAL A 131 60.57 7.67 21.82
CA VAL A 131 61.79 7.07 21.24
C VAL A 131 61.71 5.56 21.43
N PHE A 132 61.68 4.81 20.33
CA PHE A 132 61.64 3.36 20.37
C PHE A 132 63.05 2.81 20.56
N SER A 133 63.20 1.86 21.47
CA SER A 133 64.45 1.12 21.67
C SER A 133 64.35 -0.25 21.01
N LYS A 134 65.44 -0.67 20.33
CA LYS A 134 65.59 -2.06 19.88
C LYS A 134 65.69 -2.92 21.13
N ALA A 135 64.81 -3.92 21.28
CA ALA A 135 64.78 -4.80 22.45
C ALA A 135 66.19 -5.35 22.74
N ALA A 136 66.79 -4.87 23.82
CA ALA A 136 68.00 -5.44 24.39
C ALA A 136 67.58 -6.41 25.49
N ALA A 137 68.26 -7.55 25.59
CA ALA A 137 68.06 -8.49 26.69
C ALA A 137 68.16 -7.74 28.03
N ALA A 138 67.19 -8.00 28.90
CA ALA A 138 66.93 -7.28 30.14
C ALA A 138 68.21 -6.98 30.94
N PRO A 139 68.46 -5.72 31.36
CA PRO A 139 69.48 -5.44 32.35
C PRO A 139 69.03 -5.95 33.73
N ALA A 140 69.97 -6.55 34.45
CA ALA A 140 69.77 -7.01 35.82
C ALA A 140 69.49 -5.83 36.76
N GLN A 141 68.46 -6.02 37.58
CA GLN A 141 68.00 -5.16 38.67
C GLN A 141 69.14 -4.92 39.68
N PRO A 142 69.46 -3.67 40.08
CA PRO A 142 70.32 -3.42 41.24
C PRO A 142 69.54 -3.59 42.54
N GLU A 143 70.18 -4.24 43.52
CA GLU A 143 69.70 -4.35 44.91
C GLU A 143 69.63 -2.98 45.62
N PRO A 144 68.78 -2.85 46.66
CA PRO A 144 68.50 -1.57 47.30
C PRO A 144 69.60 -1.16 48.29
N GLN A 145 70.05 0.09 48.20
CA GLN A 145 70.79 0.75 49.28
C GLN A 145 69.81 1.34 50.30
N ALA A 146 70.05 1.02 51.57
CA ALA A 146 69.42 1.62 52.73
C ALA A 146 70.05 2.98 53.09
N THR A 147 69.22 3.91 53.55
CA THR A 147 69.44 5.05 54.47
C THR A 147 68.39 6.09 54.12
N GLY A 148 67.77 6.85 55.01
CA GLY A 148 67.86 7.02 56.46
C GLY A 148 66.74 8.00 56.78
N SER A 149 66.09 7.83 57.91
CA SER A 149 65.17 8.81 58.51
C SER A 149 65.94 10.09 58.86
N ASP A 150 65.31 11.26 58.69
CA ASP A 150 65.29 12.30 59.72
C ASP A 150 64.13 13.30 59.52
N GLU A 151 63.64 13.74 60.69
CA GLU A 151 62.70 14.79 61.12
C GLU A 151 62.70 16.10 60.30
N ALA A 152 61.79 17.08 60.45
CA ALA A 152 60.43 17.29 60.94
C ALA A 152 60.18 18.81 60.74
N GLU A 153 58.93 19.27 60.50
CA GLU A 153 58.30 20.43 61.18
C GLU A 153 56.98 20.88 60.49
N PRO A 154 56.09 21.57 61.23
CA PRO A 154 54.65 21.59 60.97
C PRO A 154 54.16 22.86 60.27
N ALA A 155 52.97 22.80 59.65
CA ALA A 155 52.22 24.03 59.35
C ALA A 155 50.70 23.82 59.36
N GLN A 156 50.09 24.45 60.36
CA GLN A 156 48.84 25.23 60.32
C GLN A 156 47.58 24.63 59.71
N ALA A 157 46.64 24.31 60.60
CA ALA A 157 45.23 24.19 60.28
C ALA A 157 44.66 25.54 59.84
N VAL A 158 44.26 25.64 58.58
CA VAL A 158 43.38 26.68 58.06
C VAL A 158 42.05 26.02 57.72
N SER A 159 40.97 26.51 58.33
CA SER A 159 39.60 26.13 58.04
C SER A 159 39.28 26.33 56.56
N MET A 160 39.00 25.25 55.83
CA MET A 160 38.46 25.35 54.48
C MET A 160 36.92 25.49 54.50
N PRO A 161 36.37 26.30 53.57
CA PRO A 161 34.93 26.36 53.34
C PRO A 161 34.43 25.01 52.85
N THR A 162 33.14 24.73 53.10
CA THR A 162 32.41 23.53 52.70
C THR A 162 32.78 23.12 51.28
N ALA A 163 33.54 22.02 51.14
CA ALA A 163 34.01 21.52 49.86
C ALA A 163 32.84 21.02 49.02
N ASP A 164 32.85 21.36 47.73
CA ASP A 164 31.98 20.75 46.73
C ASP A 164 32.24 19.22 46.72
N PRO A 165 31.23 18.39 47.02
CA PRO A 165 31.38 16.92 47.08
C PRO A 165 31.73 16.28 45.73
N THR A 166 31.75 17.06 44.64
CA THR A 166 32.15 16.64 43.29
C THR A 166 33.49 17.20 42.84
N ALA A 167 34.19 17.98 43.67
CA ALA A 167 35.53 18.46 43.36
C ALA A 167 36.57 17.33 43.45
N ARG A 168 37.41 17.21 42.42
CA ARG A 168 38.52 16.25 42.41
C ARG A 168 39.42 16.46 43.65
N PRO A 169 39.85 15.39 44.34
CA PRO A 169 40.77 15.51 45.47
C PRO A 169 42.06 16.25 45.07
N LYS A 170 42.53 17.18 45.93
CA LYS A 170 43.77 17.95 45.68
C LYS A 170 45.06 17.14 45.90
N VAL A 171 44.96 15.95 46.48
CA VAL A 171 46.10 15.05 46.70
C VAL A 171 46.16 14.10 45.50
N PRO A 172 47.28 14.00 44.76
CA PRO A 172 47.35 13.16 43.56
C PRO A 172 47.06 11.69 43.89
N SER A 173 46.19 11.05 43.11
CA SER A 173 46.14 9.58 43.06
C SER A 173 47.49 9.02 42.62
N LYS A 174 47.79 7.80 43.08
CA LYS A 174 48.95 7.02 42.65
C LYS A 174 48.84 6.55 41.19
N ARG A 175 47.69 6.72 40.54
CA ARG A 175 47.42 6.33 39.15
C ARG A 175 47.40 7.56 38.24
N LEU A 176 47.98 7.44 37.05
CA LEU A 176 47.98 8.52 36.05
C LEU A 176 46.53 8.89 35.67
N PRO A 177 46.21 10.20 35.51
CA PRO A 177 44.89 10.62 35.04
C PRO A 177 44.62 10.04 33.66
N THR A 178 43.47 9.37 33.48
CA THR A 178 42.97 9.04 32.14
C THR A 178 41.98 10.11 31.71
N GLY A 179 41.94 10.43 30.41
CA GLY A 179 40.98 11.41 29.89
C GLY A 179 39.54 11.08 30.26
N ASN A 180 39.16 9.80 30.35
CA ASN A 180 37.82 9.36 30.73
C ASN A 180 37.42 9.82 32.14
N LEU A 181 38.34 9.83 33.09
CA LEU A 181 38.06 10.27 34.46
C LEU A 181 37.77 11.78 34.48
N ASP A 182 38.61 12.57 33.82
CA ASP A 182 38.44 14.03 33.73
C ASP A 182 37.15 14.38 32.96
N TYR A 183 36.86 13.71 31.84
CA TYR A 183 35.60 13.87 31.13
C TYR A 183 34.39 13.48 31.99
N CYS A 184 34.50 12.46 32.85
CA CYS A 184 33.42 12.10 33.76
C CYS A 184 33.13 13.23 34.76
N TYR A 185 34.15 13.85 35.35
CA TYR A 185 33.98 15.03 36.21
C TYR A 185 33.33 16.20 35.45
N GLU A 186 33.74 16.47 34.21
CA GLU A 186 33.11 17.50 33.37
C GLU A 186 31.64 17.20 33.12
N GLN A 187 31.27 15.95 32.81
CA GLN A 187 29.88 15.56 32.59
C GLN A 187 29.03 15.61 33.87
N VAL A 188 29.58 15.25 35.04
CA VAL A 188 28.90 15.42 36.33
C VAL A 188 28.57 16.89 36.57
N ASN A 189 29.54 17.78 36.32
CA ASN A 189 29.36 19.23 36.47
C ASN A 189 28.31 19.77 35.50
N GLU A 190 28.37 19.37 34.23
CA GLU A 190 27.42 19.81 33.22
C GLU A 190 26.00 19.30 33.50
N PHE A 191 25.85 18.06 33.95
CA PHE A 191 24.57 17.52 34.40
C PHE A 191 24.01 18.33 35.57
N ASN A 192 24.81 18.58 36.61
CA ASN A 192 24.38 19.33 37.79
C ASN A 192 23.94 20.75 37.45
N LYS A 193 24.59 21.38 36.46
CA LYS A 193 24.24 22.72 35.98
C LYS A 193 22.89 22.77 35.25
N GLN A 194 22.51 21.71 34.55
CA GLN A 194 21.31 21.70 33.70
C GLN A 194 20.08 21.04 34.36
N ILE A 195 20.28 20.03 35.20
CA ILE A 195 19.19 19.15 35.67
C ILE A 195 18.08 19.90 36.43
N ASP A 196 18.43 20.89 37.25
CA ASP A 196 17.44 21.65 38.01
C ASP A 196 16.52 22.46 37.07
N GLY A 197 17.06 22.97 35.95
CA GLY A 197 16.25 23.61 34.91
C GLY A 197 15.28 22.65 34.21
N PHE A 198 15.65 21.38 34.04
CA PHE A 198 14.74 20.36 33.52
C PHE A 198 13.68 19.95 34.53
N ILE A 199 14.03 19.87 35.82
CA ILE A 199 13.08 19.63 36.92
C ILE A 199 12.04 20.75 36.98
N ASP A 200 12.47 22.01 36.92
CA ASP A 200 11.57 23.17 36.88
C ASP A 200 10.65 23.13 35.65
N LYS A 201 11.21 22.79 34.48
CA LYS A 201 10.43 22.65 33.24
C LYS A 201 9.38 21.54 33.36
N TYR A 202 9.74 20.38 33.91
CA TYR A 202 8.84 19.27 34.17
C TYR A 202 7.73 19.67 35.15
N ASN A 203 8.09 20.27 36.30
CA ASN A 203 7.13 20.69 37.32
C ASN A 203 6.15 21.73 36.78
N ARG A 204 6.62 22.67 35.96
CA ARG A 204 5.76 23.63 35.26
C ARG A 204 4.79 22.93 34.32
N PHE A 205 5.26 22.05 33.43
CA PHE A 205 4.37 21.33 32.52
C PHE A 205 3.41 20.40 33.24
N LYS A 206 3.82 19.82 34.38
CA LYS A 206 2.94 19.03 35.24
C LYS A 206 1.84 19.88 35.86
N ALA A 207 2.18 21.05 36.41
CA ALA A 207 1.22 21.98 36.99
C ALA A 207 0.24 22.55 35.96
N GLU A 208 0.68 22.70 34.71
CA GLU A 208 -0.15 23.17 33.60
C GLU A 208 -0.92 22.03 32.89
N GLU A 209 -0.77 20.78 33.32
CA GLU A 209 -1.33 19.58 32.65
C GLU A 209 -0.86 19.36 31.19
N LYS A 210 0.33 19.87 30.85
CA LYS A 210 0.89 19.86 29.48
C LYS A 210 1.95 18.79 29.21
N LEU A 211 2.14 17.83 30.11
CA LEU A 211 3.20 16.81 29.98
C LEU A 211 3.14 16.01 28.68
N TYR A 212 1.93 15.81 28.13
CA TYR A 212 1.71 15.03 26.90
C TYR A 212 1.33 15.89 25.69
N GLU A 213 1.45 17.22 25.78
CA GLU A 213 1.24 18.07 24.61
C GLU A 213 2.35 17.85 23.57
N PRO A 214 2.00 17.81 22.26
CA PRO A 214 2.97 17.72 21.18
C PRO A 214 3.96 18.89 21.24
N CYS A 215 5.25 18.60 21.08
CA CYS A 215 6.30 19.58 21.02
C CYS A 215 7.42 19.15 20.08
N LYS A 216 8.41 20.02 19.90
CA LYS A 216 9.66 19.70 19.23
C LYS A 216 10.72 19.34 20.26
N ALA A 217 11.26 18.13 20.18
CA ALA A 217 12.47 17.76 20.90
C ALA A 217 13.71 18.36 20.20
N ARG A 218 14.88 18.15 20.79
CA ARG A 218 16.18 18.52 20.21
C ARG A 218 16.29 18.03 18.77
N GLY A 219 16.75 18.90 17.86
CA GLY A 219 16.87 18.59 16.44
C GLY A 219 15.55 18.67 15.65
N GLY A 220 14.47 19.17 16.25
CA GLY A 220 13.19 19.41 15.53
C GLY A 220 12.33 18.16 15.33
N VAL A 221 12.68 17.05 15.99
CA VAL A 221 11.90 15.81 15.97
C VAL A 221 10.61 16.02 16.75
N GLU A 222 9.48 15.58 16.18
CA GLU A 222 8.19 15.59 16.88
C GLU A 222 8.27 14.72 18.14
N SER A 223 7.75 15.22 19.25
CA SER A 223 7.79 14.55 20.55
C SER A 223 6.67 15.08 21.45
N PHE A 224 6.75 14.76 22.74
CA PHE A 224 5.87 15.24 23.79
C PHE A 224 6.69 15.93 24.88
N ASN A 225 6.14 16.90 25.58
CA ASN A 225 6.88 17.68 26.58
C ASN A 225 7.65 16.82 27.59
N LEU A 226 7.02 15.77 28.15
CA LEU A 226 7.67 14.84 29.07
C LEU A 226 8.77 14.00 28.39
N LEU A 227 8.47 13.42 27.23
CA LEU A 227 9.43 12.61 26.48
C LEU A 227 10.64 13.43 26.03
N ALA A 228 10.42 14.68 25.59
CA ALA A 228 11.48 15.60 25.21
C ALA A 228 12.40 15.94 26.40
N ILE A 229 11.84 16.16 27.60
CA ILE A 229 12.64 16.34 28.82
C ILE A 229 13.46 15.08 29.12
N GLN A 230 12.85 13.90 29.05
CA GLN A 230 13.53 12.64 29.32
C GLN A 230 14.63 12.34 28.29
N ILE A 231 14.46 12.72 27.02
CA ILE A 231 15.51 12.61 25.98
C ILE A 231 16.70 13.51 26.33
N GLU A 232 16.48 14.75 26.78
CA GLU A 232 17.59 15.64 27.16
C GLU A 232 18.33 15.14 28.41
N VAL A 233 17.61 14.65 29.41
CA VAL A 233 18.21 14.03 30.60
C VAL A 233 18.97 12.76 30.23
N GLN A 234 18.44 11.94 29.33
CA GLN A 234 19.13 10.76 28.81
C GLN A 234 20.47 11.12 28.19
N LEU A 235 20.54 12.18 27.37
CA LEU A 235 21.78 12.59 26.71
C LEU A 235 22.87 12.92 27.74
N LEU A 236 22.56 13.75 28.73
CA LEU A 236 23.55 14.15 29.76
C LEU A 236 23.97 12.98 30.64
N LEU A 237 23.00 12.17 31.08
CA LEU A 237 23.27 11.07 32.00
C LEU A 237 24.01 9.92 31.31
N SER A 238 23.75 9.66 30.03
CA SER A 238 24.42 8.61 29.26
C SER A 238 25.90 8.86 29.08
N ASP A 239 26.29 10.10 28.78
CA ASP A 239 27.69 10.44 28.56
C ASP A 239 28.47 10.35 29.89
N MET A 240 27.85 10.82 30.99
CA MET A 240 28.39 10.66 32.35
C MET A 240 28.62 9.19 32.72
N ILE A 241 27.61 8.34 32.53
CA ILE A 241 27.69 6.89 32.79
C ILE A 241 28.73 6.23 31.87
N GLY A 242 28.77 6.65 30.60
CA GLY A 242 29.71 6.16 29.61
C GLY A 242 31.16 6.39 30.03
N TYR A 243 31.52 7.63 30.35
CA TYR A 243 32.87 7.96 30.81
C TYR A 243 33.23 7.31 32.14
N TYR A 244 32.28 7.20 33.07
CA TYR A 244 32.49 6.50 34.33
C TYR A 244 32.89 5.05 34.11
N TYR A 245 32.12 4.31 33.32
CA TYR A 245 32.41 2.91 33.03
C TYR A 245 33.67 2.73 32.17
N SER A 246 33.97 3.67 31.28
CA SER A 246 35.25 3.70 30.56
C SER A 246 36.43 3.90 31.51
N ALA A 247 36.30 4.76 32.54
CA ALA A 247 37.34 4.90 33.56
C ALA A 247 37.53 3.58 34.33
N LEU A 248 36.46 2.88 34.69
CA LEU A 248 36.60 1.55 35.32
C LEU A 248 37.29 0.53 34.40
N LEU A 249 37.07 0.59 33.08
CA LEU A 249 37.79 -0.22 32.10
C LEU A 249 39.28 0.13 31.98
N ASP A 250 39.63 1.41 32.18
CA ASP A 250 41.03 1.86 32.25
C ASP A 250 41.74 1.36 33.52
N GLY A 251 41.06 0.57 34.35
CA GLY A 251 41.59 -0.08 35.54
C GLY A 251 41.24 0.64 36.84
N TRP A 252 40.60 1.82 36.79
CA TRP A 252 40.18 2.54 38.00
C TRP A 252 39.19 1.71 38.83
N GLU A 253 39.31 1.80 40.15
CA GLU A 253 38.45 1.08 41.08
C GLU A 253 37.47 2.04 41.76
N THR A 254 36.25 1.57 42.04
CA THR A 254 35.24 2.39 42.75
C THR A 254 35.68 2.87 44.14
N THR A 255 36.69 2.21 44.72
CA THR A 255 37.32 2.54 46.00
C THR A 255 38.47 3.55 45.87
N ASP A 256 38.90 3.88 44.65
CA ASP A 256 39.95 4.88 44.44
C ASP A 256 39.46 6.26 44.91
N PRO A 257 40.31 7.06 45.59
CA PRO A 257 39.93 8.38 46.09
C PRO A 257 39.42 9.34 45.00
N ASP A 258 39.93 9.26 43.77
CA ASP A 258 39.46 10.08 42.65
C ASP A 258 38.15 9.59 42.01
N VAL A 259 37.76 8.32 42.23
CA VAL A 259 36.54 7.73 41.65
C VAL A 259 35.38 7.75 42.64
N THR A 260 35.67 7.67 43.93
CA THR A 260 34.67 7.68 45.01
C THR A 260 33.70 8.88 44.90
N PRO A 261 34.16 10.13 44.67
CA PRO A 261 33.26 11.27 44.47
C PRO A 261 32.39 11.15 43.22
N LEU A 262 32.93 10.61 42.12
CA LEU A 262 32.18 10.39 40.87
C LEU A 262 31.09 9.34 41.06
N HIS A 263 31.39 8.22 41.73
CA HIS A 263 30.41 7.18 42.02
C HIS A 263 29.21 7.75 42.81
N ALA A 264 29.49 8.54 43.86
CA ALA A 264 28.46 9.24 44.63
C ALA A 264 27.71 10.28 43.77
N GLY A 265 28.44 11.02 42.94
CA GLY A 265 27.90 12.01 42.00
C GLY A 265 26.89 11.41 41.02
N ILE A 266 27.23 10.27 40.41
CA ILE A 266 26.36 9.53 39.48
C ILE A 266 25.13 8.98 40.21
N GLY A 267 25.31 8.41 41.41
CA GLY A 267 24.19 7.97 42.24
C GLY A 267 23.21 9.12 42.55
N ASN A 268 23.72 10.33 42.79
CA ASN A 268 22.90 11.52 42.98
C ASN A 268 22.26 12.01 41.68
N ALA A 269 22.98 11.95 40.56
CA ALA A 269 22.47 12.32 39.24
C ALA A 269 21.27 11.43 38.84
N ILE A 270 21.35 10.12 39.06
CA ILE A 270 20.25 9.18 38.84
C ILE A 270 19.04 9.53 39.70
N LYS A 271 19.24 9.85 41.00
CA LYS A 271 18.16 10.29 41.89
C LYS A 271 17.51 11.60 41.44
N LYS A 272 18.30 12.57 40.94
CA LYS A 272 17.76 13.81 40.38
C LYS A 272 16.99 13.57 39.08
N ALA A 273 17.52 12.75 38.17
CA ALA A 273 16.84 12.37 36.94
C ALA A 273 15.47 11.73 37.19
N ALA A 274 15.35 10.89 38.23
CA ALA A 274 14.08 10.29 38.63
C ALA A 274 12.98 11.31 39.00
N GLN A 275 13.33 12.55 39.37
CA GLN A 275 12.35 13.61 39.67
C GLN A 275 11.57 14.08 38.44
N VAL A 276 12.10 13.82 37.22
CA VAL A 276 11.39 14.07 35.96
C VAL A 276 10.87 12.78 35.31
N GLU A 277 10.63 11.75 36.14
CA GLU A 277 10.18 10.42 35.73
C GLU A 277 11.15 9.71 34.75
N TYR A 278 12.40 10.17 34.68
CA TYR A 278 13.44 9.47 33.94
C TYR A 278 13.82 8.19 34.67
N TRP A 279 14.04 7.13 33.91
CA TRP A 279 14.48 5.84 34.41
C TRP A 279 15.67 5.38 33.59
N THR A 280 16.68 4.81 34.25
CA THR A 280 17.84 4.21 33.60
C THR A 280 18.01 2.77 34.07
N CYS A 281 18.51 1.93 33.17
CA CYS A 281 18.88 0.57 33.51
C CYS A 281 20.25 0.49 34.24
N ALA A 282 21.07 1.55 34.17
CA ALA A 282 22.40 1.58 34.76
C ALA A 282 22.34 1.65 36.29
N ASN A 283 23.20 0.86 36.96
CA ASN A 283 23.37 0.92 38.40
C ASN A 283 24.87 1.05 38.70
N PRO A 284 25.35 2.21 39.19
CA PRO A 284 26.78 2.47 39.36
C PRO A 284 27.45 1.54 40.39
N ALA A 285 26.67 0.84 41.23
CA ALA A 285 27.17 -0.17 42.17
C ALA A 285 27.51 -1.52 41.51
N GLU A 286 27.21 -1.71 40.23
CA GLU A 286 27.48 -2.96 39.52
C GLU A 286 28.91 -3.00 38.99
N LYS A 287 29.52 -4.18 39.09
CA LYS A 287 30.81 -4.45 38.45
C LYS A 287 30.60 -4.54 36.94
N LEU A 288 31.57 -4.03 36.19
CA LEU A 288 31.53 -4.05 34.73
C LEU A 288 32.09 -5.37 34.19
N ASP A 289 31.44 -6.48 34.50
CA ASP A 289 31.96 -7.82 34.22
C ASP A 289 31.69 -8.35 32.79
N ALA A 290 31.06 -7.55 31.91
CA ALA A 290 30.96 -7.84 30.46
C ALA A 290 30.40 -6.69 29.58
N ALA A 291 29.78 -5.65 30.15
CA ALA A 291 29.05 -4.65 29.37
C ALA A 291 29.96 -3.51 28.87
N ARG A 292 29.85 -3.18 27.58
CA ARG A 292 30.49 -1.98 27.02
C ARG A 292 29.74 -0.72 27.48
N PRO A 293 30.43 0.40 27.76
CA PRO A 293 29.78 1.65 28.18
C PRO A 293 28.66 2.12 27.24
N ASP A 294 28.80 1.91 25.93
CA ASP A 294 27.80 2.26 24.91
C ASP A 294 26.47 1.51 25.04
N PHE A 295 26.44 0.36 25.72
CA PHE A 295 25.21 -0.42 25.90
C PHE A 295 24.18 0.32 26.73
N PHE A 296 24.58 0.97 27.83
CA PHE A 296 23.65 1.69 28.70
C PHE A 296 22.93 2.82 27.97
N LYS A 297 23.67 3.58 27.14
CA LYS A 297 23.10 4.63 26.28
C LYS A 297 22.06 4.07 25.30
N ASN A 298 22.34 2.92 24.68
CA ASN A 298 21.42 2.29 23.75
C ASN A 298 20.21 1.67 24.45
N TRP A 299 20.39 1.10 25.64
CA TRP A 299 19.33 0.50 26.45
C TRP A 299 18.35 1.54 26.98
N ASP A 300 18.83 2.69 27.45
CA ASP A 300 17.96 3.78 27.85
C ASP A 300 17.15 4.33 26.66
N LYS A 301 17.71 4.36 25.45
CA LYS A 301 16.95 4.66 24.22
C LYS A 301 15.85 3.64 23.93
N ILE A 302 16.11 2.34 24.14
CA ILE A 302 15.09 1.29 24.00
C ILE A 302 13.93 1.54 24.98
N ARG A 303 14.23 1.90 26.23
CA ARG A 303 13.20 2.26 27.21
C ARG A 303 12.42 3.51 26.79
N LEU A 304 13.07 4.56 26.27
CA LEU A 304 12.39 5.75 25.78
C LEU A 304 11.44 5.44 24.61
N LEU A 305 11.82 4.52 23.71
CA LEU A 305 10.93 3.99 22.66
C LEU A 305 9.69 3.28 23.24
N ALA A 306 9.88 2.41 24.23
CA ALA A 306 8.76 1.75 24.91
C ALA A 306 7.89 2.73 25.71
N PHE A 307 8.47 3.80 26.26
CA PHE A 307 7.75 4.84 26.96
C PHE A 307 6.93 5.72 26.00
N GLU A 308 7.49 6.06 24.84
CA GLU A 308 6.76 6.73 23.76
C GLU A 308 5.59 5.87 23.28
N ALA A 309 5.81 4.56 23.10
CA ALA A 309 4.74 3.62 22.77
C ALA A 309 3.58 3.67 23.77
N MET A 310 3.88 3.73 25.08
CA MET A 310 2.89 3.87 26.13
C MET A 310 2.15 5.21 26.06
N ILE A 311 2.85 6.33 25.85
CA ILE A 311 2.20 7.64 25.71
C ILE A 311 1.27 7.65 24.50
N GLN A 312 1.74 7.17 23.34
CA GLN A 312 0.94 7.08 22.12
C GLN A 312 -0.33 6.28 22.35
N THR A 313 -0.22 5.15 23.06
CA THR A 313 -1.35 4.25 23.33
C THR A 313 -2.33 4.84 24.35
N THR A 314 -1.84 5.32 25.49
CA THR A 314 -2.68 5.62 26.67
C THR A 314 -3.09 7.08 26.80
N LYS A 315 -2.30 8.01 26.24
CA LYS A 315 -2.54 9.46 26.34
C LYS A 315 -2.99 10.07 25.03
N MET A 316 -2.46 9.58 23.91
CA MET A 316 -2.77 10.11 22.58
C MET A 316 -3.88 9.32 21.85
N ASN A 317 -4.38 8.24 22.44
CA ASN A 317 -5.36 7.34 21.82
C ASN A 317 -4.93 6.83 20.42
N ASN A 318 -3.62 6.63 20.25
CA ASN A 318 -2.98 6.18 19.02
C ASN A 318 -2.31 4.82 19.25
N ALA A 319 -3.15 3.83 19.57
CA ALA A 319 -2.70 2.48 19.92
C ALA A 319 -1.93 1.77 18.78
N GLN A 320 -2.18 2.13 17.51
CA GLN A 320 -1.45 1.58 16.37
C GLN A 320 0.02 2.00 16.41
N GLN A 321 0.30 3.31 16.45
CA GLN A 321 1.67 3.80 16.53
C GLN A 321 2.36 3.31 17.80
N GLY A 322 1.61 3.25 18.91
CA GLY A 322 2.08 2.65 20.14
C GLY A 322 2.54 1.20 19.96
N GLN A 323 1.77 0.37 19.24
CA GLN A 323 2.12 -1.03 19.01
C GLN A 323 3.39 -1.17 18.16
N GLU A 324 3.52 -0.37 17.09
CA GLU A 324 4.72 -0.38 16.23
C GLU A 324 6.00 0.01 16.98
N LEU A 325 5.92 1.04 17.82
CA LEU A 325 7.02 1.46 18.68
C LEU A 325 7.38 0.40 19.73
N MET A 326 6.37 -0.25 20.32
CA MET A 326 6.59 -1.32 21.31
C MET A 326 7.25 -2.56 20.69
N GLU A 327 6.81 -2.99 19.51
CA GLU A 327 7.45 -4.09 18.77
C GLU A 327 8.91 -3.74 18.41
N THR A 328 9.17 -2.49 18.03
CA THR A 328 10.53 -2.01 17.80
C THR A 328 11.38 -2.08 19.07
N ALA A 329 10.84 -1.67 20.22
CA ALA A 329 11.54 -1.75 21.50
C ALA A 329 11.85 -3.21 21.87
N LYS A 330 10.88 -4.13 21.78
CA LYS A 330 11.05 -5.56 22.07
C LYS A 330 12.07 -6.23 21.16
N SER A 331 12.05 -5.91 19.86
CA SER A 331 13.04 -6.40 18.90
C SER A 331 14.47 -5.98 19.25
N ARG A 332 14.64 -4.74 19.76
CA ARG A 332 15.94 -4.24 20.22
C ARG A 332 16.39 -4.88 21.54
N VAL A 333 15.48 -5.17 22.48
CA VAL A 333 15.78 -5.96 23.68
C VAL A 333 16.26 -7.37 23.28
N ALA A 334 15.54 -8.05 22.39
CA ALA A 334 15.91 -9.38 21.91
C ALA A 334 17.26 -9.39 21.19
N SER A 335 17.57 -8.33 20.43
CA SER A 335 18.89 -8.15 19.80
C SER A 335 20.01 -7.99 20.84
N ALA A 336 19.76 -7.28 21.94
CA ALA A 336 20.72 -7.17 23.04
C ALA A 336 20.90 -8.50 23.79
N GLU A 337 19.82 -9.27 24.01
CA GLU A 337 19.92 -10.63 24.60
C GLU A 337 20.74 -11.56 23.70
N LYS A 338 20.51 -11.50 22.39
CA LYS A 338 21.24 -12.30 21.41
C LYS A 338 22.74 -11.99 21.43
N TYR A 339 23.14 -10.73 21.60
CA TYR A 339 24.56 -10.37 21.71
C TYR A 339 25.26 -11.15 22.84
N PHE A 340 24.69 -11.21 24.05
CA PHE A 340 25.29 -11.97 25.15
C PHE A 340 25.28 -13.48 24.88
N ALA A 341 24.21 -14.00 24.28
CA ALA A 341 24.12 -15.41 23.92
C ALA A 341 25.19 -15.82 22.89
N ASP A 342 25.42 -14.99 21.86
CA ASP A 342 26.41 -15.22 20.81
C ASP A 342 27.85 -15.16 21.37
N GLU A 343 28.09 -14.33 22.39
CA GLU A 343 29.38 -14.24 23.11
C GLU A 343 29.55 -15.35 24.17
N GLY A 344 28.55 -16.22 24.37
CA GLY A 344 28.56 -17.24 25.43
C GLY A 344 28.57 -16.66 26.84
N ALA A 345 28.18 -15.40 27.00
CA ALA A 345 28.18 -14.67 28.25
C ALA A 345 26.79 -14.66 28.89
N GLN A 346 26.73 -14.54 30.23
CA GLN A 346 25.46 -14.30 30.91
C GLN A 346 24.96 -12.87 30.61
N PRO A 347 23.63 -12.65 30.47
CA PRO A 347 23.08 -11.32 30.29
C PRO A 347 23.45 -10.40 31.46
N HIS A 348 23.90 -9.19 31.14
CA HIS A 348 24.21 -8.18 32.15
C HIS A 348 22.95 -7.83 32.99
N PRO A 349 23.05 -7.64 34.33
CA PRO A 349 21.90 -7.32 35.18
C PRO A 349 21.04 -6.13 34.72
N ALA A 350 21.68 -5.09 34.16
CA ALA A 350 20.98 -3.96 33.56
C ALA A 350 20.09 -4.32 32.36
N LEU A 351 20.46 -5.31 31.54
CA LEU A 351 19.59 -5.78 30.45
C LEU A 351 18.34 -6.47 30.99
N LEU A 352 18.47 -7.22 32.09
CA LEU A 352 17.32 -7.84 32.77
C LEU A 352 16.36 -6.77 33.32
N ARG A 353 16.89 -5.68 33.89
CA ARG A 353 16.07 -4.53 34.32
C ARG A 353 15.38 -3.84 33.16
N LEU A 354 16.09 -3.62 32.05
CA LEU A 354 15.49 -3.05 30.83
C LEU A 354 14.32 -3.91 30.35
N LYS A 355 14.51 -5.23 30.28
CA LYS A 355 13.47 -6.16 29.85
C LYS A 355 12.24 -6.07 30.75
N ALA A 356 12.43 -6.10 32.06
CA ALA A 356 11.33 -5.97 33.02
C ALA A 356 10.58 -4.63 32.87
N GLU A 357 11.30 -3.53 32.63
CA GLU A 357 10.68 -2.21 32.43
C GLU A 357 9.92 -2.11 31.10
N VAL A 358 10.45 -2.70 30.02
CA VAL A 358 9.76 -2.79 28.72
C VAL A 358 8.49 -3.63 28.84
N GLU A 359 8.54 -4.77 29.53
CA GLU A 359 7.37 -5.61 29.82
C GLU A 359 6.32 -4.87 30.67
N ARG A 360 6.76 -4.08 31.66
CA ARG A 360 5.87 -3.25 32.48
C ARG A 360 5.14 -2.20 31.62
N LEU A 361 5.86 -1.48 30.76
CA LEU A 361 5.29 -0.48 29.85
C LEU A 361 4.35 -1.10 28.80
N GLU A 362 4.68 -2.30 28.29
CA GLU A 362 3.76 -3.09 27.45
C GLU A 362 2.46 -3.44 28.19
N GLY A 363 2.56 -3.80 29.47
CA GLY A 363 1.40 -4.06 30.33
C GLY A 363 0.41 -2.89 30.39
N GLU A 364 0.90 -1.65 30.41
CA GLU A 364 0.06 -0.44 30.38
C GLU A 364 -0.65 -0.24 29.03
N CYS A 365 -0.10 -0.77 27.94
CA CYS A 365 -0.64 -0.62 26.59
C CYS A 365 -1.71 -1.66 26.24
N LYS A 366 -1.88 -2.71 27.05
CA LYS A 366 -2.66 -3.92 26.72
C LYS A 366 -4.09 -3.65 26.22
N ALA A 367 -4.82 -2.74 26.87
CA ALA A 367 -6.18 -2.39 26.47
C ALA A 367 -6.23 -1.63 25.13
N GLY A 368 -5.28 -0.72 24.90
CA GLY A 368 -5.15 0.00 23.64
C GLY A 368 -4.78 -0.94 22.50
N PHE A 369 -3.81 -1.85 22.70
CA PHE A 369 -3.41 -2.82 21.70
C PHE A 369 -4.54 -3.79 21.30
N ALA A 370 -5.38 -4.22 22.27
CA ALA A 370 -6.57 -5.01 21.96
C ALA A 370 -7.55 -4.26 21.03
N THR A 371 -7.66 -2.94 21.19
CA THR A 371 -8.51 -2.10 20.35
C THR A 371 -7.91 -1.90 18.95
N ALA A 372 -6.59 -1.74 18.84
CA ALA A 372 -5.88 -1.63 17.55
C ALA A 372 -5.94 -2.92 16.72
N GLY A 373 -5.89 -4.09 17.37
CA GLY A 373 -6.09 -5.38 16.70
C GLY A 373 -7.44 -5.46 16.00
N ASN A 374 -8.51 -5.06 16.68
CA ASN A 374 -9.86 -5.03 16.11
C ASN A 374 -9.98 -4.09 14.90
N ALA A 375 -9.24 -2.98 14.87
CA ALA A 375 -9.28 -2.03 13.76
C ALA A 375 -8.68 -2.61 12.47
N LYS A 376 -7.60 -3.41 12.56
CA LYS A 376 -7.02 -4.09 11.38
C LYS A 376 -8.00 -5.11 10.80
N ASP A 377 -8.59 -5.93 11.67
CA ASP A 377 -9.56 -6.95 11.26
C ASP A 377 -10.81 -6.31 10.65
N ALA A 378 -11.30 -5.21 11.25
CA ALA A 378 -12.43 -4.45 10.72
C ALA A 378 -12.15 -3.81 9.36
N ALA A 379 -10.97 -3.20 9.16
CA ALA A 379 -10.57 -2.62 7.89
C ALA A 379 -10.48 -3.68 6.79
N TYR A 380 -9.87 -4.83 7.08
CA TYR A 380 -9.75 -5.93 6.13
C TYR A 380 -11.12 -6.53 5.79
N ALA A 381 -11.97 -6.77 6.79
CA ALA A 381 -13.32 -7.28 6.58
C ALA A 381 -14.20 -6.30 5.75
N ALA A 382 -14.09 -4.99 6.01
CA ALA A 382 -14.79 -3.98 5.24
C ALA A 382 -14.32 -3.94 3.77
N TRP A 383 -13.00 -4.06 3.55
CA TRP A 383 -12.43 -4.14 2.20
C TRP A 383 -12.87 -5.40 1.46
N GLU A 384 -12.88 -6.57 2.11
CA GLU A 384 -13.33 -7.82 1.50
C GLU A 384 -14.83 -7.79 1.17
N ALA A 385 -15.64 -7.16 2.03
CA ALA A 385 -17.06 -6.94 1.76
C ALA A 385 -17.28 -6.03 0.54
N LEU A 386 -16.50 -4.95 0.41
CA LEU A 386 -16.52 -4.08 -0.76
C LEU A 386 -16.13 -4.85 -2.04
N ARG A 387 -15.05 -5.63 -1.98
CA ARG A 387 -14.58 -6.46 -3.10
C ARG A 387 -15.63 -7.48 -3.54
N THR A 388 -16.26 -8.15 -2.58
CA THR A 388 -17.33 -9.14 -2.83
C THR A 388 -18.51 -8.48 -3.54
N GLU A 389 -18.93 -7.30 -3.08
CA GLU A 389 -20.03 -6.57 -3.69
C GLU A 389 -19.67 -6.09 -5.10
N LYS A 390 -18.44 -5.60 -5.32
CA LYS A 390 -17.94 -5.28 -6.67
C LYS A 390 -17.98 -6.51 -7.57
N GLN A 391 -17.57 -7.68 -7.08
CA GLN A 391 -17.56 -8.91 -7.86
C GLN A 391 -18.97 -9.34 -8.26
N ARG A 392 -19.95 -9.19 -7.35
CA ARG A 392 -21.38 -9.40 -7.66
C ARG A 392 -21.89 -8.46 -8.76
N LEU A 393 -21.38 -7.23 -8.78
CA LEU A 393 -21.78 -6.19 -9.73
C LEU A 393 -20.90 -6.12 -10.99
N ASN A 394 -19.96 -7.05 -11.14
CA ASN A 394 -18.93 -6.96 -12.17
C ASN A 394 -19.51 -6.89 -13.59
N ASP A 395 -20.56 -7.66 -13.88
CA ASP A 395 -21.16 -7.72 -15.21
C ASP A 395 -21.84 -6.40 -15.62
N VAL A 396 -22.63 -5.81 -14.72
CA VAL A 396 -23.29 -4.53 -15.00
C VAL A 396 -22.28 -3.38 -15.05
N MET A 397 -21.27 -3.38 -14.17
CA MET A 397 -20.20 -2.39 -14.20
C MET A 397 -19.38 -2.48 -15.48
N TYR A 398 -19.08 -3.69 -15.96
CA TYR A 398 -18.36 -3.90 -17.22
C TYR A 398 -19.17 -3.41 -18.42
N LYS A 399 -20.48 -3.67 -18.46
CA LYS A 399 -21.38 -3.13 -19.50
C LYS A 399 -21.41 -1.60 -19.48
N ILE A 400 -21.47 -0.99 -18.29
CA ILE A 400 -21.44 0.47 -18.13
C ILE A 400 -20.11 1.05 -18.64
N GLU A 401 -18.99 0.41 -18.30
CA GLU A 401 -17.66 0.86 -18.70
C GLU A 401 -17.43 0.83 -20.21
N ASN A 402 -17.85 -0.26 -20.86
CA ASN A 402 -17.60 -0.44 -22.31
C ASN A 402 -18.64 0.26 -23.18
N GLY A 403 -19.87 0.43 -22.67
CA GLY A 403 -20.96 1.13 -23.35
C GLY A 403 -21.49 0.48 -24.63
N GLN A 404 -20.97 -0.68 -25.04
CA GLN A 404 -21.41 -1.39 -26.23
C GLN A 404 -22.56 -2.35 -25.90
N ILE A 405 -23.79 -1.92 -26.16
CA ILE A 405 -25.00 -2.73 -25.94
C ILE A 405 -25.67 -2.97 -27.30
N HIS A 406 -25.91 -4.24 -27.62
CA HIS A 406 -26.63 -4.60 -28.85
C HIS A 406 -28.10 -4.13 -28.77
N PRO A 407 -28.71 -3.62 -29.85
CA PRO A 407 -30.07 -3.08 -29.82
C PRO A 407 -31.13 -4.00 -29.20
N ASN A 408 -31.08 -5.29 -29.55
CA ASN A 408 -31.98 -6.31 -28.98
C ASN A 408 -31.89 -6.47 -27.44
N ASN A 409 -30.83 -5.94 -26.81
CA ASN A 409 -30.59 -6.06 -25.37
C ASN A 409 -30.82 -4.74 -24.62
N PHE A 410 -31.24 -3.67 -25.29
CA PHE A 410 -31.45 -2.37 -24.65
C PHE A 410 -32.47 -2.47 -23.51
N ALA A 411 -33.63 -3.11 -23.71
CA ALA A 411 -34.64 -3.25 -22.67
C ALA A 411 -34.11 -3.89 -21.38
N SER A 412 -33.46 -5.06 -21.50
CA SER A 412 -32.86 -5.74 -20.35
C SER A 412 -31.74 -4.93 -19.69
N PHE A 413 -30.91 -4.24 -20.48
CA PHE A 413 -29.82 -3.43 -19.93
C PHE A 413 -30.34 -2.19 -19.20
N ILE A 414 -31.39 -1.55 -19.70
CA ILE A 414 -32.03 -0.39 -19.05
C ILE A 414 -32.53 -0.77 -17.65
N GLU A 415 -33.13 -1.95 -17.51
CA GLU A 415 -33.56 -2.47 -16.20
C GLU A 415 -32.39 -2.75 -15.27
N GLU A 416 -31.31 -3.36 -15.78
CA GLU A 416 -30.07 -3.59 -15.03
C GLU A 416 -29.45 -2.27 -14.55
N LEU A 417 -29.35 -1.26 -15.42
CA LEU A 417 -28.79 0.05 -15.09
C LEU A 417 -29.64 0.78 -14.06
N GLU A 418 -30.97 0.78 -14.21
CA GLU A 418 -31.85 1.42 -13.24
C GLU A 418 -31.78 0.76 -11.88
N LYS A 419 -31.69 -0.57 -11.82
CA LYS A 419 -31.48 -1.30 -10.57
C LYS A 419 -30.15 -0.90 -9.94
N PHE A 420 -29.10 -0.80 -10.75
CA PHE A 420 -27.79 -0.36 -10.29
C PHE A 420 -27.85 1.04 -9.68
N GLU A 421 -28.42 2.02 -10.37
CA GLU A 421 -28.50 3.40 -9.89
C GLU A 421 -29.36 3.53 -8.63
N LYS A 422 -30.52 2.86 -8.59
CA LYS A 422 -31.49 3.00 -7.48
C LYS A 422 -31.09 2.22 -6.23
N THR A 423 -30.47 1.06 -6.38
CA THR A 423 -30.25 0.12 -5.26
C THR A 423 -28.79 -0.24 -5.10
N ASP A 424 -28.17 -0.84 -6.12
CA ASP A 424 -26.84 -1.44 -5.95
C ASP A 424 -25.75 -0.39 -5.69
N SER A 425 -25.87 0.80 -6.29
CA SER A 425 -24.95 1.91 -6.06
C SER A 425 -24.99 2.43 -4.63
N ALA A 426 -26.15 2.38 -3.97
CA ALA A 426 -26.29 2.77 -2.56
C ALA A 426 -25.59 1.77 -1.64
N VAL A 427 -25.75 0.46 -1.91
CA VAL A 427 -25.06 -0.61 -1.17
C VAL A 427 -23.53 -0.46 -1.32
N MET A 428 -23.04 -0.22 -2.55
CA MET A 428 -21.61 0.05 -2.77
C MET A 428 -21.12 1.29 -2.01
N LYS A 429 -21.87 2.40 -2.02
CA LYS A 429 -21.52 3.61 -1.25
C LYS A 429 -21.44 3.32 0.25
N GLU A 430 -22.38 2.53 0.79
CA GLU A 430 -22.35 2.12 2.20
C GLU A 430 -21.10 1.30 2.53
N LYS A 431 -20.70 0.37 1.64
CA LYS A 431 -19.46 -0.41 1.83
C LYS A 431 -18.21 0.47 1.77
N VAL A 432 -18.16 1.43 0.86
CA VAL A 432 -17.08 2.43 0.78
C VAL A 432 -17.03 3.26 2.07
N GLU A 433 -18.17 3.71 2.58
CA GLU A 433 -18.23 4.48 3.83
C GLU A 433 -17.78 3.65 5.05
N MET A 434 -18.15 2.37 5.12
CA MET A 434 -17.68 1.48 6.20
C MET A 434 -16.17 1.30 6.18
N LEU A 435 -15.57 1.16 5.01
CA LEU A 435 -14.11 1.15 4.88
C LEU A 435 -13.50 2.50 5.31
N GLY A 436 -14.14 3.61 4.92
CA GLY A 436 -13.72 4.97 5.27
C GLY A 436 -13.79 5.31 6.76
N LYS A 437 -14.65 4.64 7.54
CA LYS A 437 -14.69 4.80 9.01
C LYS A 437 -13.39 4.36 9.69
N THR A 438 -12.65 3.43 9.11
CA THR A 438 -11.40 2.90 9.69
C THR A 438 -10.17 3.55 9.05
N CYS A 439 -10.24 3.85 7.75
CA CYS A 439 -9.09 4.28 6.97
C CYS A 439 -9.17 5.75 6.48
N GLY A 440 -10.23 6.47 6.83
CA GLY A 440 -10.54 7.80 6.31
C GLY A 440 -11.34 7.78 5.01
N ASN A 441 -12.15 8.81 4.78
CA ASN A 441 -13.05 8.92 3.62
C ASN A 441 -12.38 9.47 2.35
N ASP A 442 -11.10 9.84 2.42
CA ASP A 442 -10.36 10.36 1.27
C ASP A 442 -9.81 9.21 0.43
N THR A 443 -10.42 9.00 -0.73
CA THR A 443 -10.03 7.99 -1.72
C THR A 443 -8.60 8.12 -2.22
N GLY A 444 -8.03 9.33 -2.23
CA GLY A 444 -6.62 9.56 -2.59
C GLY A 444 -5.65 9.07 -1.52
N ASN A 445 -6.08 9.06 -0.26
CA ASN A 445 -5.28 8.66 0.89
C ASN A 445 -5.61 7.25 1.42
N LEU A 446 -6.69 6.64 0.93
CA LEU A 446 -7.15 5.31 1.35
C LEU A 446 -6.07 4.23 1.17
N GLU A 447 -5.31 4.28 0.07
CA GLU A 447 -4.20 3.34 -0.15
C GLU A 447 -3.14 3.46 0.93
N VAL A 448 -2.70 4.68 1.23
CA VAL A 448 -1.68 4.94 2.25
C VAL A 448 -2.17 4.52 3.63
N ALA A 449 -3.44 4.79 3.95
CA ALA A 449 -4.05 4.38 5.22
C ALA A 449 -4.12 2.86 5.36
N MET A 450 -4.56 2.15 4.30
CA MET A 450 -4.61 0.69 4.26
C MET A 450 -3.22 0.06 4.31
N GLU A 451 -2.24 0.60 3.57
CA GLU A 451 -0.85 0.12 3.61
C GLU A 451 -0.23 0.33 4.99
N LYS A 452 -0.54 1.45 5.65
CA LYS A 452 -0.09 1.69 7.04
C LYS A 452 -0.71 0.69 8.02
N LEU A 453 -1.98 0.32 7.84
CA LEU A 453 -2.70 -0.59 8.74
C LEU A 453 -2.35 -2.07 8.53
N LEU A 454 -2.33 -2.51 7.27
CA LEU A 454 -2.28 -3.92 6.87
C LEU A 454 -0.97 -4.30 6.16
N GLY A 455 -0.12 -3.32 5.85
CA GLY A 455 1.02 -3.50 4.97
C GLY A 455 0.63 -3.51 3.48
N LYS A 456 1.61 -3.79 2.63
CA LYS A 456 1.38 -3.90 1.18
C LYS A 456 0.42 -5.02 0.86
N ASN A 457 -0.49 -4.77 -0.07
CA ASN A 457 -1.42 -5.77 -0.54
C ASN A 457 -0.66 -6.97 -1.16
N PRO A 458 -0.86 -8.20 -0.67
CA PRO A 458 -0.19 -9.39 -1.20
C PRO A 458 -0.50 -9.67 -2.67
N SER A 459 -1.65 -9.22 -3.16
CA SER A 459 -2.05 -9.40 -4.56
C SER A 459 -1.30 -8.48 -5.54
N GLY A 460 -0.55 -7.49 -5.04
CA GLY A 460 0.12 -6.46 -5.84
C GLY A 460 -0.80 -5.36 -6.36
N TRP A 461 -2.10 -5.42 -6.05
CA TRP A 461 -3.08 -4.38 -6.40
C TRP A 461 -3.18 -3.33 -5.29
N ASP A 462 -3.44 -2.08 -5.68
CA ASP A 462 -3.75 -0.97 -4.77
C ASP A 462 -5.03 -1.27 -3.96
N TRP A 463 -5.00 -1.11 -2.64
CA TRP A 463 -6.15 -1.31 -1.76
C TRP A 463 -7.34 -0.42 -2.14
N SER A 464 -7.09 0.75 -2.70
CA SER A 464 -8.10 1.71 -3.16
C SER A 464 -8.67 1.41 -4.56
N ALA A 465 -8.19 0.37 -5.26
CA ALA A 465 -8.57 0.06 -6.64
C ALA A 465 -10.09 -0.10 -6.82
N GLU A 466 -10.77 -0.78 -5.90
CA GLU A 466 -12.21 -1.03 -6.00
C GLU A 466 -13.02 0.27 -5.87
N VAL A 467 -12.59 1.19 -4.99
CA VAL A 467 -13.27 2.48 -4.82
C VAL A 467 -13.03 3.37 -6.04
N LYS A 468 -11.81 3.41 -6.55
CA LYS A 468 -11.46 4.15 -7.79
C LYS A 468 -12.25 3.63 -8.99
N TYR A 469 -12.41 2.32 -9.10
CA TYR A 469 -13.19 1.70 -10.17
C TYR A 469 -14.68 2.06 -10.04
N PHE A 470 -15.26 1.96 -8.85
CA PHE A 470 -16.66 2.34 -8.64
C PHE A 470 -16.94 3.82 -8.97
N ASP A 471 -16.06 4.74 -8.58
CA ASP A 471 -16.16 6.16 -8.95
C ASP A 471 -16.06 6.38 -10.46
N LYS A 472 -15.18 5.65 -11.15
CA LYS A 472 -15.11 5.64 -12.62
C LYS A 472 -16.44 5.21 -13.25
N ILE A 473 -17.07 4.14 -12.73
CA ILE A 473 -18.37 3.66 -13.22
C ILE A 473 -19.46 4.72 -13.06
N LEU A 474 -19.57 5.34 -11.88
CA LEU A 474 -20.57 6.38 -11.63
C LEU A 474 -20.43 7.57 -12.59
N LYS A 475 -19.19 7.96 -12.92
CA LYS A 475 -18.90 9.04 -13.88
C LYS A 475 -19.21 8.68 -15.33
N ALA A 476 -19.23 7.39 -15.69
CA ALA A 476 -19.52 6.94 -17.05
C ALA A 476 -21.02 6.95 -17.39
N ILE A 477 -21.89 6.78 -16.38
CA ILE A 477 -23.35 6.62 -16.57
C ILE A 477 -24.00 7.77 -17.36
N PRO A 478 -23.75 9.07 -17.09
CA PRO A 478 -24.40 10.14 -17.83
C PRO A 478 -24.10 10.13 -19.32
N THR A 479 -22.82 9.91 -19.69
CA THR A 479 -22.40 9.79 -21.09
C THR A 479 -23.05 8.57 -21.75
N LEU A 480 -23.08 7.44 -21.03
CA LEU A 480 -23.70 6.21 -21.53
C LEU A 480 -25.21 6.37 -21.79
N ARG A 481 -25.91 7.08 -20.90
CA ARG A 481 -27.34 7.39 -21.07
C ARG A 481 -27.58 8.18 -22.35
N LYS A 482 -26.75 9.20 -22.60
CA LYS A 482 -26.82 9.99 -23.82
C LYS A 482 -26.59 9.14 -25.07
N THR A 483 -25.48 8.39 -25.12
CA THR A 483 -25.11 7.62 -26.32
C THR A 483 -26.13 6.54 -26.67
N ILE A 484 -26.58 5.74 -25.70
CA ILE A 484 -27.59 4.71 -25.99
C ILE A 484 -28.95 5.36 -26.31
N GLY A 485 -29.30 6.51 -25.72
CA GLY A 485 -30.49 7.27 -26.11
C GLY A 485 -30.45 7.71 -27.58
N GLU A 486 -29.31 8.20 -28.04
CA GLU A 486 -29.06 8.55 -29.46
C GLU A 486 -29.15 7.31 -30.38
N ASP A 487 -28.61 6.17 -29.97
CA ASP A 487 -28.69 4.91 -30.73
C ASP A 487 -30.13 4.41 -30.86
N ILE A 488 -30.92 4.43 -29.78
CA ILE A 488 -32.34 4.07 -29.79
C ILE A 488 -33.12 5.02 -30.73
N ALA A 489 -32.82 6.33 -30.68
CA ALA A 489 -33.45 7.32 -31.56
C ALA A 489 -33.16 7.04 -33.05
N ALA A 490 -31.90 6.75 -33.37
CA ALA A 490 -31.47 6.44 -34.73
C ALA A 490 -32.16 5.17 -35.27
N ASP A 491 -32.20 4.11 -34.46
CA ASP A 491 -32.85 2.84 -34.82
C ASP A 491 -34.38 3.02 -34.97
N ALA A 492 -35.03 3.73 -34.03
CA ALA A 492 -36.46 4.02 -34.12
C ALA A 492 -36.81 4.82 -35.40
N LYS A 493 -35.99 5.80 -35.76
CA LYS A 493 -36.15 6.56 -37.01
C LYS A 493 -35.99 5.67 -38.25
N GLN A 494 -35.04 4.74 -38.23
CA GLN A 494 -34.86 3.77 -39.31
C GLN A 494 -36.09 2.85 -39.42
N GLN A 495 -36.57 2.29 -38.30
CA GLN A 495 -37.74 1.43 -38.28
C GLN A 495 -39.00 2.14 -38.80
N LEU A 496 -39.20 3.42 -38.43
CA LEU A 496 -40.29 4.23 -38.97
C LEU A 496 -40.24 4.33 -40.50
N GLY A 497 -39.05 4.57 -41.05
CA GLY A 497 -38.82 4.67 -42.50
C GLY A 497 -39.10 3.38 -43.27
N PHE A 498 -39.07 2.22 -42.61
CA PHE A 498 -39.33 0.92 -43.22
C PHE A 498 -40.78 0.42 -43.04
N MET A 499 -41.68 1.19 -42.43
CA MET A 499 -43.03 0.70 -42.12
C MET A 499 -43.82 0.23 -43.35
N SER A 500 -43.68 0.91 -44.48
CA SER A 500 -44.39 0.56 -45.72
C SER A 500 -43.96 -0.78 -46.33
N SER A 501 -42.80 -1.31 -45.95
CA SER A 501 -42.30 -2.61 -46.43
C SER A 501 -43.00 -3.80 -45.78
N PHE A 502 -43.66 -3.60 -44.62
CA PHE A 502 -44.42 -4.63 -43.95
C PHE A 502 -45.80 -4.83 -44.59
N ALA A 503 -46.30 -6.07 -44.56
CA ALA A 503 -47.63 -6.42 -45.02
C ALA A 503 -48.71 -5.67 -44.21
N GLU A 504 -49.79 -5.25 -44.90
CA GLU A 504 -50.92 -4.50 -44.31
C GLU A 504 -51.41 -5.12 -42.99
N ALA A 505 -51.49 -6.45 -42.93
CA ALA A 505 -52.01 -7.18 -41.77
C ALA A 505 -51.19 -6.99 -40.48
N ILE A 506 -49.91 -6.62 -40.56
CA ILE A 506 -49.02 -6.51 -39.39
C ILE A 506 -48.52 -5.07 -39.13
N ARG A 507 -48.81 -4.11 -40.02
CA ARG A 507 -48.30 -2.74 -39.87
C ARG A 507 -48.75 -2.07 -38.58
N ALA A 508 -50.02 -2.24 -38.19
CA ALA A 508 -50.54 -1.69 -36.93
C ALA A 508 -49.78 -2.22 -35.70
N GLN A 509 -49.46 -3.52 -35.69
CA GLN A 509 -48.63 -4.12 -34.65
C GLN A 509 -47.21 -3.54 -34.65
N LYS A 510 -46.60 -3.36 -35.83
CA LYS A 510 -45.25 -2.80 -35.94
C LYS A 510 -45.17 -1.34 -35.48
N PHE A 511 -46.20 -0.53 -35.76
CA PHE A 511 -46.31 0.81 -35.18
C PHE A 511 -46.44 0.76 -33.65
N ALA A 512 -47.19 -0.20 -33.08
CA ALA A 512 -47.29 -0.36 -31.63
C ALA A 512 -45.94 -0.73 -31.00
N GLU A 513 -45.22 -1.71 -31.57
CA GLU A 513 -43.87 -2.10 -31.15
C GLU A 513 -42.91 -0.89 -31.19
N LEU A 514 -42.95 -0.09 -32.26
CA LEU A 514 -42.13 1.11 -32.39
C LEU A 514 -42.49 2.19 -31.36
N LYS A 515 -43.78 2.38 -31.05
CA LYS A 515 -44.20 3.31 -29.98
C LYS A 515 -43.63 2.90 -28.62
N ASP A 516 -43.68 1.61 -28.30
CA ASP A 516 -43.15 1.10 -27.04
C ASP A 516 -41.62 1.20 -26.99
N TYR A 517 -40.94 1.03 -28.13
CA TYR A 517 -39.50 1.23 -28.25
C TYR A 517 -39.08 2.70 -28.05
N VAL A 518 -39.82 3.66 -28.62
CA VAL A 518 -39.58 5.10 -28.38
C VAL A 518 -39.81 5.46 -26.91
N LYS A 519 -40.87 4.93 -26.28
CA LYS A 519 -41.12 5.12 -24.84
C LYS A 519 -40.01 4.55 -23.97
N LEU A 520 -39.47 3.37 -24.33
CA LEU A 520 -38.32 2.79 -23.66
C LEU A 520 -37.11 3.72 -23.76
N GLY A 521 -36.84 4.27 -24.95
CA GLY A 521 -35.81 5.28 -25.15
C GLY A 521 -35.99 6.50 -24.25
N LEU A 522 -37.20 7.07 -24.18
CA LEU A 522 -37.50 8.24 -23.33
C LEU A 522 -37.43 7.94 -21.83
N ARG A 523 -37.72 6.72 -21.40
CA ARG A 523 -37.48 6.30 -20.02
C ARG A 523 -35.98 6.30 -19.70
N TYR A 524 -35.14 5.97 -20.68
CA TYR A 524 -33.69 5.91 -20.54
C TYR A 524 -32.98 7.26 -20.72
N ASP A 525 -33.39 8.08 -21.67
CA ASP A 525 -32.93 9.46 -21.84
C ASP A 525 -34.13 10.41 -22.03
N PRO A 526 -34.72 10.91 -20.93
CA PRO A 526 -35.90 11.76 -20.97
C PRO A 526 -35.70 13.12 -21.66
N HIS A 527 -34.45 13.52 -21.87
CA HIS A 527 -34.10 14.81 -22.47
C HIS A 527 -33.68 14.68 -23.95
N ASN A 528 -33.76 13.47 -24.51
CA ASN A 528 -33.42 13.23 -25.90
C ASN A 528 -34.44 13.88 -26.84
N THR A 529 -34.03 14.93 -27.55
CA THR A 529 -34.93 15.70 -28.42
C THR A 529 -35.45 14.89 -29.60
N ASP A 530 -34.66 13.95 -30.12
CA ASP A 530 -35.05 13.13 -31.27
C ASP A 530 -36.12 12.10 -30.88
N LEU A 531 -36.00 11.48 -29.70
CA LEU A 531 -37.03 10.58 -29.18
C LEU A 531 -38.34 11.31 -28.83
N ILE A 532 -38.25 12.54 -28.30
CA ILE A 532 -39.42 13.39 -28.03
C ILE A 532 -40.16 13.67 -29.34
N ASP A 533 -39.44 14.08 -30.39
CA ASP A 533 -40.00 14.35 -31.72
C ASP A 533 -40.57 13.09 -32.39
N LEU A 534 -39.89 11.94 -32.25
CA LEU A 534 -40.36 10.66 -32.77
C LEU A 534 -41.69 10.20 -32.16
N THR A 535 -42.00 10.58 -30.92
CA THR A 535 -43.27 10.21 -30.27
C THR A 535 -44.46 10.67 -31.10
N SER A 536 -44.51 11.95 -31.47
CA SER A 536 -45.58 12.50 -32.30
C SER A 536 -45.53 11.95 -33.73
N LYS A 537 -44.34 11.85 -34.33
CA LYS A 537 -44.20 11.38 -35.73
C LYS A 537 -44.66 9.94 -35.93
N VAL A 538 -44.40 9.05 -34.97
CA VAL A 538 -44.86 7.67 -35.02
C VAL A 538 -46.38 7.60 -34.91
N GLU A 539 -46.99 8.43 -34.05
CA GLU A 539 -48.45 8.51 -33.93
C GLU A 539 -49.13 9.05 -35.19
N GLU A 540 -48.63 10.15 -35.73
CA GLU A 540 -49.12 10.73 -36.98
C GLU A 540 -48.99 9.76 -38.15
N SER A 541 -47.84 9.08 -38.26
CA SER A 541 -47.61 8.08 -39.32
C SER A 541 -48.51 6.86 -39.18
N ALA A 542 -48.75 6.38 -37.96
CA ALA A 542 -49.65 5.26 -37.70
C ALA A 542 -51.11 5.62 -38.07
N ALA A 543 -51.56 6.83 -37.69
CA ALA A 543 -52.89 7.31 -38.05
C ALA A 543 -53.03 7.52 -39.57
N GLY A 544 -52.00 8.06 -40.21
CA GLY A 544 -51.94 8.22 -41.66
C GLY A 544 -52.00 6.89 -42.42
N ASP A 545 -51.22 5.89 -42.00
CA ASP A 545 -51.24 4.54 -42.61
C ASP A 545 -52.61 3.86 -42.41
N ALA A 546 -53.18 3.94 -41.21
CA ALA A 546 -54.51 3.40 -40.93
C ALA A 546 -55.59 4.05 -41.82
N ALA A 547 -55.57 5.38 -41.95
CA ALA A 547 -56.49 6.09 -42.84
C ALA A 547 -56.29 5.73 -44.32
N ALA A 548 -55.03 5.54 -44.75
CA ALA A 548 -54.72 5.11 -46.11
C ALA A 548 -55.20 3.69 -46.39
N ILE A 549 -55.05 2.76 -45.44
CA ILE A 549 -55.58 1.39 -45.54
C ILE A 549 -57.10 1.41 -45.63
N GLU A 550 -57.79 2.15 -44.75
CA GLU A 550 -59.25 2.26 -44.79
C GLU A 550 -59.75 2.83 -46.12
N LYS A 551 -59.06 3.84 -46.65
CA LYS A 551 -59.35 4.38 -47.98
C LYS A 551 -59.16 3.32 -49.07
N GLN A 552 -58.05 2.57 -49.05
CA GLN A 552 -57.83 1.48 -50.01
C GLN A 552 -58.91 0.39 -49.90
N ILE A 553 -59.29 0.00 -48.69
CA ILE A 553 -60.37 -0.97 -48.44
C ILE A 553 -61.69 -0.50 -49.05
N ALA A 554 -62.01 0.80 -48.91
CA ALA A 554 -63.21 1.40 -49.47
C ALA A 554 -63.18 1.47 -51.01
N GLU A 555 -62.01 1.76 -51.60
CA GLU A 555 -61.84 1.93 -53.05
C GLU A 555 -61.72 0.59 -53.82
N ARG A 556 -61.28 -0.49 -53.15
CA ARG A 556 -61.11 -1.83 -53.75
C ARG A 556 -62.41 -2.31 -54.41
N GLN A 557 -62.32 -2.62 -55.71
CA GLN A 557 -63.44 -3.10 -56.51
C GLN A 557 -63.38 -4.61 -56.69
N TRP A 558 -64.55 -5.26 -56.64
CA TRP A 558 -64.66 -6.68 -56.98
C TRP A 558 -64.47 -6.87 -58.49
N PRO A 559 -63.54 -7.74 -58.94
CA PRO A 559 -63.20 -7.85 -60.36
C PRO A 559 -64.33 -8.43 -61.22
N GLY A 560 -65.23 -9.23 -60.63
CA GLY A 560 -66.27 -9.95 -61.35
C GLY A 560 -65.71 -11.11 -62.18
N ASP A 561 -66.60 -11.86 -62.84
CA ASP A 561 -66.19 -12.93 -63.75
C ASP A 561 -65.50 -12.36 -64.99
N HIS A 562 -64.45 -13.04 -65.44
CA HIS A 562 -63.73 -12.68 -66.66
C HIS A 562 -64.69 -12.70 -67.86
N LYS A 563 -64.92 -11.52 -68.47
CA LYS A 563 -65.96 -11.30 -69.51
C LYS A 563 -65.84 -12.17 -70.76
N GLY A 564 -64.66 -12.74 -71.01
CA GLY A 564 -64.38 -13.61 -72.16
C GLY A 564 -63.85 -14.98 -71.76
N PHE A 565 -64.32 -15.55 -70.64
CA PHE A 565 -63.92 -16.91 -70.24
C PHE A 565 -64.20 -17.90 -71.38
N SER A 566 -63.16 -18.57 -71.88
CA SER A 566 -63.21 -19.49 -73.03
C SER A 566 -62.98 -20.95 -72.64
N GLY A 567 -62.77 -21.22 -71.36
CA GLY A 567 -62.55 -22.57 -70.85
C GLY A 567 -63.83 -23.42 -70.79
N PRO A 568 -63.70 -24.74 -70.65
CA PRO A 568 -64.83 -25.62 -70.38
C PRO A 568 -65.52 -25.29 -69.04
N GLY A 569 -66.85 -25.42 -69.02
CA GLY A 569 -67.74 -25.03 -67.93
C GLY A 569 -68.26 -23.60 -68.06
N THR A 570 -69.37 -23.28 -67.39
CA THR A 570 -69.84 -21.88 -67.29
C THR A 570 -69.30 -21.21 -66.03
N PRO A 571 -69.06 -19.89 -66.01
CA PRO A 571 -68.61 -19.20 -64.81
C PRO A 571 -69.51 -19.43 -63.59
N ALA A 572 -70.83 -19.52 -63.78
CA ALA A 572 -71.76 -19.79 -62.69
C ALA A 572 -71.53 -21.17 -62.04
N GLU A 573 -71.38 -22.21 -62.86
CA GLU A 573 -71.13 -23.58 -62.37
C GLU A 573 -69.77 -23.70 -61.67
N LEU A 574 -68.74 -23.10 -62.26
CA LEU A 574 -67.39 -23.13 -61.73
C LEU A 574 -67.25 -22.31 -60.43
N ASN A 575 -67.91 -21.16 -60.34
CA ASN A 575 -67.97 -20.36 -59.11
C ASN A 575 -68.67 -21.14 -57.98
N GLN A 576 -69.78 -21.82 -58.28
CA GLN A 576 -70.46 -22.64 -57.28
C GLN A 576 -69.58 -23.79 -56.81
N ALA A 577 -68.91 -24.50 -57.73
CA ALA A 577 -67.99 -25.58 -57.39
C ALA A 577 -66.80 -25.10 -56.52
N ALA A 578 -66.31 -23.89 -56.75
CA ALA A 578 -65.26 -23.27 -55.93
C ALA A 578 -65.76 -22.94 -54.51
N LEU A 579 -66.97 -22.40 -54.40
CA LEU A 579 -67.62 -22.13 -53.10
C LEU A 579 -67.88 -23.41 -52.31
N ASP A 580 -68.42 -24.44 -52.98
CA ASP A 580 -68.72 -25.72 -52.36
C ASP A 580 -67.45 -26.38 -51.84
N TYR A 581 -66.40 -26.43 -52.66
CA TYR A 581 -65.10 -26.96 -52.25
C TYR A 581 -64.53 -26.20 -51.05
N PHE A 582 -64.55 -24.86 -51.08
CA PHE A 582 -64.02 -24.06 -49.98
C PHE A 582 -64.80 -24.35 -48.69
N ASN A 583 -66.13 -24.27 -48.74
CA ASN A 583 -66.97 -24.45 -47.55
C ASN A 583 -66.98 -25.88 -47.02
N SER A 584 -66.66 -26.89 -47.83
CA SER A 584 -66.55 -28.28 -47.39
C SER A 584 -65.17 -28.66 -46.87
N THR A 585 -64.12 -27.93 -47.28
CA THR A 585 -62.72 -28.41 -47.15
C THR A 585 -61.82 -27.44 -46.40
N CYS A 586 -62.08 -26.12 -46.45
CA CYS A 586 -61.31 -25.11 -45.74
C CYS A 586 -61.74 -25.03 -44.26
N LYS A 587 -61.14 -24.11 -43.48
CA LYS A 587 -61.31 -24.10 -42.03
C LYS A 587 -62.77 -23.81 -41.65
N PRO A 588 -63.32 -24.46 -40.60
CA PRO A 588 -64.71 -24.23 -40.17
C PRO A 588 -65.04 -22.78 -39.78
N THR A 589 -64.03 -22.00 -39.37
CA THR A 589 -64.13 -20.58 -39.01
C THR A 589 -64.13 -19.64 -40.23
N GLU A 590 -63.97 -20.18 -41.44
CA GLU A 590 -63.88 -19.44 -42.70
C GLU A 590 -65.04 -19.86 -43.60
N LYS A 591 -65.83 -18.90 -44.09
CA LYS A 591 -67.00 -19.15 -44.95
C LYS A 591 -66.89 -18.38 -46.26
N ALA A 592 -66.81 -19.09 -47.37
CA ALA A 592 -66.86 -18.49 -48.69
C ALA A 592 -68.29 -18.05 -49.03
N LEU A 593 -68.43 -16.77 -49.37
CA LEU A 593 -69.69 -16.09 -49.63
C LEU A 593 -69.95 -15.87 -51.13
N LYS A 594 -68.88 -15.58 -51.89
CA LYS A 594 -68.94 -15.33 -53.33
C LYS A 594 -67.63 -15.69 -53.99
N ALA A 595 -67.69 -16.23 -55.22
CA ALA A 595 -66.52 -16.47 -56.05
C ALA A 595 -66.72 -15.83 -57.42
N CYS A 596 -65.62 -15.44 -58.08
CA CYS A 596 -65.59 -15.12 -59.50
C CYS A 596 -64.28 -15.57 -60.14
N ILE A 597 -64.34 -16.01 -61.39
CA ILE A 597 -63.16 -16.41 -62.15
C ILE A 597 -62.45 -15.17 -62.67
N VAL A 598 -61.14 -15.06 -62.45
CA VAL A 598 -60.36 -13.93 -62.98
C VAL A 598 -59.52 -14.26 -64.19
N GLU A 599 -59.31 -15.54 -64.47
CA GLU A 599 -58.56 -16.00 -65.64
C GLU A 599 -59.47 -16.13 -66.87
N SER A 600 -58.87 -16.05 -68.06
CA SER A 600 -59.58 -16.23 -69.32
C SER A 600 -59.79 -17.71 -69.70
N ASP A 601 -58.97 -18.64 -69.21
CA ASP A 601 -59.08 -20.09 -69.41
C ASP A 601 -58.37 -20.83 -68.26
N TRP A 602 -58.57 -22.14 -68.17
CA TRP A 602 -57.79 -23.06 -67.36
C TRP A 602 -56.32 -23.09 -67.79
N TYR A 603 -55.42 -23.13 -66.81
CA TYR A 603 -53.99 -23.25 -67.07
C TYR A 603 -53.42 -24.55 -66.49
N CYS A 604 -52.35 -25.03 -67.11
CA CYS A 604 -51.63 -26.23 -66.66
C CYS A 604 -50.85 -25.89 -65.39
N PHE A 605 -51.27 -26.43 -64.24
CA PHE A 605 -50.59 -26.20 -62.96
C PHE A 605 -49.37 -27.11 -62.81
N LYS A 606 -49.50 -28.38 -63.21
CA LYS A 606 -48.45 -29.39 -63.05
C LYS A 606 -48.34 -30.29 -64.28
N ARG A 607 -47.10 -30.66 -64.59
CA ARG A 607 -46.74 -31.66 -65.61
C ARG A 607 -45.97 -32.80 -64.97
N ASN A 608 -46.10 -34.01 -65.51
CA ASN A 608 -45.26 -35.14 -65.12
C ASN A 608 -43.85 -35.06 -65.74
N ILE A 609 -43.00 -36.04 -65.42
CA ILE A 609 -41.62 -36.15 -65.96
C ILE A 609 -41.55 -36.28 -67.49
N PHE A 610 -42.66 -36.65 -68.14
CA PHE A 610 -42.78 -36.75 -69.60
C PHE A 610 -43.35 -35.47 -70.23
N GLY A 611 -43.55 -34.41 -69.45
CA GLY A 611 -44.08 -33.13 -69.91
C GLY A 611 -45.60 -33.11 -70.15
N GLN A 612 -46.33 -34.18 -69.82
CA GLN A 612 -47.78 -34.25 -69.98
C GLN A 612 -48.48 -33.48 -68.84
N PRO A 613 -49.53 -32.67 -69.12
CA PRO A 613 -50.36 -32.10 -68.08
C PRO A 613 -50.98 -33.19 -67.21
N ILE A 614 -50.80 -33.07 -65.90
CA ILE A 614 -51.41 -33.97 -64.91
C ILE A 614 -52.32 -33.24 -63.93
N GLN A 615 -52.34 -31.90 -63.98
CA GLN A 615 -53.20 -31.11 -63.12
C GLN A 615 -53.49 -29.75 -63.77
N TRP A 616 -54.77 -29.42 -63.84
CA TRP A 616 -55.27 -28.11 -64.27
C TRP A 616 -55.69 -27.28 -63.07
N ALA A 617 -55.54 -25.96 -63.18
CA ALA A 617 -56.00 -25.00 -62.20
C ALA A 617 -56.76 -23.85 -62.85
N LEU A 618 -57.60 -23.21 -62.04
CA LEU A 618 -58.29 -21.98 -62.38
C LEU A 618 -58.27 -21.05 -61.16
N THR A 619 -57.91 -19.78 -61.37
CA THR A 619 -57.80 -18.80 -60.29
C THR A 619 -59.10 -18.01 -60.13
N PHE A 620 -59.55 -17.93 -58.89
CA PHE A 620 -60.76 -17.24 -58.47
C PHE A 620 -60.43 -16.16 -57.46
N TRP A 621 -61.21 -15.09 -57.47
CA TRP A 621 -61.38 -14.26 -56.30
C TRP A 621 -62.54 -14.79 -55.47
N VAL A 622 -62.30 -15.03 -54.19
CA VAL A 622 -63.28 -15.58 -53.25
C VAL A 622 -63.46 -14.61 -52.09
N ALA A 623 -64.69 -14.14 -51.88
CA ALA A 623 -65.08 -13.33 -50.74
C ALA A 623 -65.33 -14.29 -49.57
N VAL A 624 -64.57 -14.11 -48.49
CA VAL A 624 -64.56 -15.01 -47.33
C VAL A 624 -64.88 -14.21 -46.08
N ASP A 625 -65.85 -14.71 -45.33
CA ASP A 625 -66.13 -14.33 -43.94
C ASP A 625 -65.21 -15.14 -43.04
N VAL A 626 -64.51 -14.50 -42.11
CA VAL A 626 -63.60 -15.14 -41.16
C VAL A 626 -64.01 -14.73 -39.75
N GLU A 627 -64.49 -15.70 -38.97
CA GLU A 627 -64.99 -15.46 -37.62
C GLU A 627 -63.97 -14.68 -36.77
N GLY A 628 -64.38 -13.53 -36.23
CA GLY A 628 -63.54 -12.67 -35.40
C GLY A 628 -62.58 -11.73 -36.15
N GLU A 629 -62.43 -11.85 -37.47
CA GLU A 629 -61.57 -10.96 -38.27
C GLU A 629 -62.33 -10.07 -39.27
N THR A 630 -63.48 -10.54 -39.77
CA THR A 630 -64.39 -9.81 -40.65
C THR A 630 -65.59 -9.25 -39.87
N SER A 631 -66.37 -8.38 -40.52
CA SER A 631 -67.58 -7.78 -39.95
C SER A 631 -68.68 -7.70 -40.99
N ASP A 632 -69.87 -7.23 -40.62
CA ASP A 632 -70.96 -7.01 -41.56
C ASP A 632 -70.58 -6.07 -42.72
N ASP A 633 -69.59 -5.19 -42.51
CA ASP A 633 -69.12 -4.24 -43.52
C ASP A 633 -67.85 -4.68 -44.28
N ILE A 634 -67.13 -5.68 -43.78
CA ILE A 634 -65.79 -6.05 -44.28
C ILE A 634 -65.71 -7.55 -44.51
N VAL A 635 -65.28 -7.94 -45.70
CA VAL A 635 -64.91 -9.33 -46.04
C VAL A 635 -63.44 -9.39 -46.42
N TYR A 636 -62.86 -10.58 -46.35
CA TYR A 636 -61.61 -10.82 -47.07
C TYR A 636 -61.90 -11.22 -48.52
N ALA A 637 -61.12 -10.71 -49.45
CA ALA A 637 -61.10 -11.10 -50.84
C ALA A 637 -59.80 -11.86 -51.10
N TRP A 638 -59.91 -13.18 -51.29
CA TRP A 638 -58.78 -14.11 -51.47
C TRP A 638 -58.63 -14.45 -52.94
N SER A 639 -57.41 -14.35 -53.47
CA SER A 639 -57.05 -14.94 -54.76
C SER A 639 -56.63 -16.38 -54.53
N ILE A 640 -57.43 -17.33 -55.03
CA ILE A 640 -57.27 -18.76 -54.80
C ILE A 640 -57.26 -19.48 -56.14
N SER A 641 -56.23 -20.26 -56.40
CA SER A 641 -56.21 -21.20 -57.52
C SER A 641 -56.79 -22.53 -57.03
N PHE A 642 -57.92 -22.96 -57.57
CA PHE A 642 -58.48 -24.28 -57.29
C PHE A 642 -57.99 -25.28 -58.35
N LEU A 643 -57.63 -26.48 -57.90
CA LEU A 643 -56.92 -27.47 -58.70
C LEU A 643 -57.74 -28.74 -58.84
N THR A 644 -57.67 -29.32 -60.03
CA THR A 644 -58.19 -30.67 -60.34
C THR A 644 -57.36 -31.77 -59.68
N GLU A 645 -57.82 -33.02 -59.78
CA GLU A 645 -57.05 -34.21 -59.36
C GLU A 645 -55.70 -34.30 -60.10
N GLU A 646 -54.66 -34.85 -59.46
CA GLU A 646 -53.35 -35.04 -60.06
C GLU A 646 -53.33 -36.39 -60.78
N ASN A 647 -53.68 -36.41 -62.07
CA ASN A 647 -53.68 -37.63 -62.87
C ASN A 647 -53.48 -37.34 -64.37
N VAL A 648 -52.92 -38.31 -65.10
CA VAL A 648 -52.80 -38.23 -66.56
C VAL A 648 -54.18 -38.26 -67.18
N GLY A 649 -54.47 -37.31 -68.07
CA GLY A 649 -55.77 -37.22 -68.76
C GLY A 649 -56.90 -36.61 -67.93
N VAL A 650 -56.60 -36.01 -66.78
CA VAL A 650 -57.60 -35.30 -65.98
C VAL A 650 -58.27 -34.18 -66.78
N GLU A 651 -59.60 -34.09 -66.70
CA GLU A 651 -60.40 -33.10 -67.39
C GLU A 651 -60.25 -31.71 -66.77
N LYS A 652 -60.42 -30.65 -67.57
CA LYS A 652 -60.51 -29.26 -67.12
C LYS A 652 -61.90 -28.98 -66.51
N ALA A 653 -62.24 -29.68 -65.43
CA ALA A 653 -63.56 -29.59 -64.80
C ALA A 653 -63.48 -29.89 -63.29
N PRO A 654 -64.43 -29.38 -62.47
CA PRO A 654 -64.60 -29.84 -61.10
C PRO A 654 -64.99 -31.33 -61.05
N PRO A 655 -64.83 -32.03 -59.91
CA PRO A 655 -64.57 -31.49 -58.57
C PRO A 655 -63.12 -31.04 -58.35
N PHE A 656 -62.97 -29.90 -57.68
CA PHE A 656 -61.66 -29.47 -57.17
C PHE A 656 -61.18 -30.41 -56.07
N LYS A 657 -59.87 -30.64 -56.01
CA LYS A 657 -59.20 -31.53 -55.04
C LYS A 657 -58.19 -30.81 -54.17
N TRP A 658 -57.63 -29.69 -54.65
CA TRP A 658 -56.72 -28.85 -53.88
C TRP A 658 -56.99 -27.36 -54.13
N ALA A 659 -56.44 -26.51 -53.27
CA ALA A 659 -56.45 -25.06 -53.40
C ALA A 659 -55.07 -24.50 -53.07
N ALA A 660 -54.60 -23.52 -53.85
CA ALA A 660 -53.41 -22.73 -53.60
C ALA A 660 -53.82 -21.27 -53.34
N PHE A 661 -53.50 -20.76 -52.15
CA PHE A 661 -53.85 -19.40 -51.73
C PHE A 661 -52.74 -18.44 -52.13
N ASN A 662 -53.03 -17.53 -53.06
CA ASN A 662 -52.03 -16.65 -53.65
C ASN A 662 -51.90 -15.33 -52.89
N PHE A 663 -53.04 -14.69 -52.59
CA PHE A 663 -53.10 -13.36 -51.99
C PHE A 663 -54.40 -13.17 -51.22
N LYS A 664 -54.39 -12.33 -50.17
CA LYS A 664 -55.60 -11.91 -49.47
C LYS A 664 -55.57 -10.41 -49.18
N GLN A 665 -56.72 -9.77 -49.28
CA GLN A 665 -56.91 -8.36 -48.89
C GLN A 665 -58.28 -8.15 -48.27
N LYS A 666 -58.44 -7.13 -47.42
CA LYS A 666 -59.76 -6.70 -46.94
C LYS A 666 -60.50 -5.89 -47.99
N MET A 667 -61.82 -5.99 -48.06
CA MET A 667 -62.67 -5.23 -48.98
C MET A 667 -63.99 -4.91 -48.31
N LYS A 668 -64.63 -3.79 -48.66
CA LYS A 668 -66.01 -3.54 -48.24
C LYS A 668 -66.93 -4.63 -48.79
N ARG A 669 -67.75 -5.23 -47.92
CA ARG A 669 -68.74 -6.25 -48.30
C ARG A 669 -69.66 -5.74 -49.41
N ALA A 670 -70.09 -4.49 -49.32
CA ALA A 670 -70.92 -3.80 -50.32
C ALA A 670 -70.28 -3.68 -51.72
N ASN A 671 -68.94 -3.79 -51.82
CA ASN A 671 -68.25 -3.79 -53.12
C ASN A 671 -68.31 -5.16 -53.80
N VAL A 672 -68.76 -6.21 -53.10
CA VAL A 672 -68.96 -7.55 -53.64
C VAL A 672 -70.42 -7.72 -54.09
N PRO A 673 -70.68 -7.94 -55.39
CA PRO A 673 -72.05 -8.02 -55.90
C PRO A 673 -72.87 -9.15 -55.24
N GLY A 674 -74.05 -8.80 -54.74
CA GLY A 674 -74.98 -9.74 -54.11
C GLY A 674 -74.75 -9.98 -52.61
N LEU A 675 -73.73 -9.35 -52.02
CA LEU A 675 -73.50 -9.33 -50.57
C LEU A 675 -73.83 -7.90 -50.07
N LYS A 676 -75.11 -7.65 -49.77
CA LYS A 676 -75.53 -6.41 -49.09
C LYS A 676 -75.85 -6.69 -47.64
#